data_AF-A0A6L6JG17-F1
#
_entry.id   AF-A0A6L6JG17-F1
#
_cell.length_a   1.000
_cell.length_b   1.000
_cell.length_c   1.000
_cell.angle_alpha   90.00
_cell.angle_beta   90.00
_cell.angle_gamma   90.00
#
_symmetry.space_group_name_H-M   'P 1'
#
loop_
_entity.id
_entity.type
_entity.pdbx_description
1 polymer ?
#
loop_
_entity_poly.entity_id
_entity_poly.type
_entity_poly.pdbx_seq_one_letter_code
_entity_poly.pdbx_strand_id
1 'polypeptide(L)'
;MAADGDKPKRVTRKGTAGKTGSHPTGENQTAATVPATDEPSAAKPKGSRTRVAKSPAEQAAATPDSPDAVTIATADQMLAAKKPAAAKAAGAPTATKTKKRSVTGRARSPARADTRTTTHRKPTKTRVTATEPSSATESSPIPVIAPTAETPSHTGRTTEFMEAAFGENSRLPEQLVQNIERIESLTQRLISALALRKPKNPGVEGPGADLFTTAAAGWVKLLSEQPERVLGQQVDYWGETLRHFAEAQAALAKGTFRAPPDEGPKDRRFGNPLWESHPFFNFIKRQYQINADAMRKAASDLEITDMTDRRRIEWFTRQMIDMMAPTNFLATNPDALEKALATEGDSLVKGLENLVRDVEQHSGEFIVSLADREAFRVGEDIGTTAGTVVARTALYELIQYLPTTETVHAIPLVIFPPWINKFYILDLKAQNSLIKWIVDQGYTLFVVSWKNPSPSYGNTGMDDYVTSYLEIMDRVLDLTDQPKLNVVGYCIAGTTLALTLSLLKQRGDDRINSATFFTTLTDFSEQGEFTAFLQEDFVSGIEAEAGRTGVLASQLMTRTFSFLRANDLIWAPAIRSYMMGERPPAFDLLFWNGDGTNLPGRMAIEYLRGLCQRNSFVQGGFALFGQALNVRDVTVPLCAIACETDHIAPAQDSWRGISLMGSTDKTFILSESGHIAGIINPPGKKKYGHYVSSHGFDENFDAWRAASEFREGSWWPRWDEWLSAHSGEKVAARDPGKGLGPAPGTYVHERS
;
A
#
# COMPACT_ATOMS: atom_id res chain seq x y z
N MET A 1 60.26 30.76 -26.70
CA MET A 1 59.32 31.41 -27.63
C MET A 1 58.15 31.85 -26.77
N ALA A 2 58.07 33.10 -26.31
CA ALA A 2 57.98 34.37 -27.05
C ALA A 2 56.59 34.56 -27.68
N ALA A 3 55.85 35.66 -27.47
CA ALA A 3 56.26 36.95 -26.86
C ALA A 3 55.16 37.62 -25.99
N ASP A 4 55.55 38.77 -25.43
CA ASP A 4 54.88 39.76 -24.57
C ASP A 4 53.53 40.29 -25.09
N GLY A 5 52.74 41.10 -24.36
CA GLY A 5 52.86 41.79 -23.05
C GLY A 5 51.47 42.33 -22.62
N ASP A 6 51.25 43.20 -21.63
CA ASP A 6 52.10 43.91 -20.64
C ASP A 6 51.24 44.20 -19.35
N LYS A 7 51.79 44.85 -18.32
CA LYS A 7 51.12 45.32 -17.09
C LYS A 7 51.17 46.89 -17.07
N PRO A 8 51.33 47.66 -15.97
CA PRO A 8 50.97 47.47 -14.55
C PRO A 8 50.28 48.70 -13.84
N LYS A 9 49.75 48.45 -12.63
CA LYS A 9 49.69 49.34 -11.43
C LYS A 9 48.93 50.70 -11.42
N ARG A 10 47.84 50.74 -10.65
CA ARG A 10 47.74 51.29 -9.25
C ARG A 10 48.46 52.63 -8.90
N VAL A 11 47.69 53.66 -8.50
CA VAL A 11 47.97 54.68 -7.44
C VAL A 11 46.71 55.59 -7.29
N THR A 12 45.95 55.58 -6.16
CA THR A 12 45.95 56.53 -5.00
C THR A 12 46.04 58.03 -5.35
N ARG A 13 45.37 59.01 -4.71
CA ARG A 13 45.11 59.22 -3.26
C ARG A 13 44.28 60.52 -2.98
N LYS A 14 43.78 60.67 -1.73
CA LYS A 14 43.50 61.93 -0.96
C LYS A 14 42.24 62.81 -1.22
N GLY A 15 41.62 63.22 -0.10
CA GLY A 15 40.77 64.42 0.10
C GLY A 15 39.48 64.11 0.89
N THR A 16 39.13 64.74 2.02
CA THR A 16 39.85 65.68 2.93
C THR A 16 39.29 65.54 4.39
N ALA A 17 39.78 66.32 5.36
CA ALA A 17 39.37 66.32 6.79
C ALA A 17 37.91 66.81 7.03
N GLY A 18 37.29 66.65 8.22
CA GLY A 18 37.67 65.97 9.48
C GLY A 18 37.19 66.70 10.76
N LYS A 19 37.57 66.17 11.94
CA LYS A 19 37.43 66.71 13.34
C LYS A 19 36.08 66.58 14.12
N THR A 20 36.22 66.15 15.39
CA THR A 20 35.57 66.55 16.69
C THR A 20 34.10 67.02 16.75
N GLY A 21 33.31 66.76 17.81
CA GLY A 21 33.55 66.05 19.08
C GLY A 21 32.83 66.71 20.29
N SER A 22 32.54 65.93 21.34
CA SER A 22 32.04 66.32 22.70
C SER A 22 30.64 66.96 22.90
N HIS A 23 29.97 66.49 23.96
CA HIS A 23 28.82 67.05 24.71
C HIS A 23 29.18 68.37 25.47
N PRO A 24 28.28 69.14 26.18
CA PRO A 24 27.05 68.66 26.89
C PRO A 24 25.82 69.61 27.10
N THR A 25 24.73 69.00 27.60
CA THR A 25 23.66 69.43 28.56
C THR A 25 22.95 70.80 28.57
N GLY A 26 21.60 70.74 28.77
CA GLY A 26 20.72 71.75 29.41
C GLY A 26 19.23 71.55 29.02
N GLU A 27 18.38 70.84 29.79
CA GLU A 27 17.52 71.30 30.92
C GLU A 27 16.16 71.94 30.50
N ASN A 28 15.00 71.78 31.16
CA ASN A 28 14.63 71.13 32.46
C ASN A 28 13.10 70.75 32.54
N GLN A 29 12.66 70.11 33.64
CA GLN A 29 11.29 69.88 34.19
C GLN A 29 10.42 68.74 33.58
N THR A 30 9.74 67.84 34.32
CA THR A 30 9.62 67.48 35.77
C THR A 30 9.09 66.01 35.90
N ALA A 31 9.75 65.08 36.61
CA ALA A 31 9.52 64.62 38.02
C ALA A 31 8.26 63.72 38.28
N ALA A 32 8.25 62.61 39.06
CA ALA A 32 9.32 61.81 39.73
C ALA A 32 8.82 60.43 40.30
N THR A 33 9.77 59.53 40.70
CA THR A 33 9.69 58.39 41.69
C THR A 33 8.79 57.14 41.41
N VAL A 34 9.12 55.84 41.65
CA VAL A 34 10.20 55.04 42.35
C VAL A 34 10.03 54.90 43.90
N PRO A 35 10.21 53.73 44.61
CA PRO A 35 10.33 52.28 44.23
C PRO A 35 9.58 51.21 45.14
N ALA A 36 9.59 49.94 44.70
CA ALA A 36 9.85 48.65 45.41
C ALA A 36 9.09 48.07 46.65
N THR A 37 8.98 46.72 46.60
CA THR A 37 9.02 45.66 47.68
C THR A 37 7.80 45.25 48.55
N ASP A 38 7.72 43.91 48.69
CA ASP A 38 7.16 43.02 49.75
C ASP A 38 5.64 42.77 49.96
N GLU A 39 5.33 41.48 50.21
CA GLU A 39 4.07 40.93 50.76
C GLU A 39 4.14 40.85 52.32
N PRO A 40 3.25 40.15 53.07
CA PRO A 40 1.86 39.74 52.84
C PRO A 40 0.90 40.14 53.99
N SER A 41 -0.43 39.93 53.86
CA SER A 41 -1.32 39.48 54.96
C SER A 41 -2.74 39.14 54.46
N ALA A 42 -3.59 38.56 55.31
CA ALA A 42 -4.85 37.91 54.92
C ALA A 42 -6.11 38.43 55.66
N ALA A 43 -7.28 38.32 55.00
CA ALA A 43 -8.58 38.26 55.67
C ALA A 43 -9.64 37.49 54.83
N LYS A 44 -10.52 36.73 55.50
CA LYS A 44 -11.78 36.14 54.99
C LYS A 44 -12.91 36.59 55.94
N PRO A 45 -14.14 36.83 55.46
CA PRO A 45 -15.19 35.80 55.61
C PRO A 45 -16.22 35.74 54.45
N LYS A 46 -16.56 34.54 53.94
CA LYS A 46 -17.79 33.72 54.19
C LYS A 46 -19.08 34.21 53.49
N GLY A 47 -19.78 33.27 52.81
CA GLY A 47 -21.06 33.47 52.13
C GLY A 47 -21.58 32.20 51.44
N SER A 48 -21.82 31.13 52.22
CA SER A 48 -22.27 29.80 51.76
C SER A 48 -23.61 29.82 51.00
N ARG A 49 -23.76 29.11 49.87
CA ARG A 49 -24.24 27.71 49.77
C ARG A 49 -25.39 27.35 50.72
N THR A 50 -26.50 26.79 50.19
CA THR A 50 -26.99 25.42 50.50
C THR A 50 -28.15 25.01 49.55
N ARG A 51 -28.27 23.69 49.32
CA ARG A 51 -29.26 22.97 48.50
C ARG A 51 -30.40 22.47 49.39
N VAL A 52 -31.66 22.59 48.97
CA VAL A 52 -32.82 21.89 49.58
C VAL A 52 -33.72 21.34 48.48
N ALA A 53 -34.27 20.15 48.69
CA ALA A 53 -35.30 19.52 47.88
C ALA A 53 -36.38 18.93 48.80
N LYS A 54 -37.61 18.72 48.30
CA LYS A 54 -38.58 17.78 48.88
C LYS A 54 -39.76 17.51 47.93
N SER A 55 -40.11 16.22 47.81
CA SER A 55 -41.45 15.73 47.46
C SER A 55 -42.29 15.65 48.77
N PRO A 56 -43.62 15.36 48.77
CA PRO A 56 -44.08 13.96 48.59
C PRO A 56 -45.53 13.76 48.04
N ALA A 57 -45.91 12.47 47.97
CA ALA A 57 -47.27 11.90 48.15
C ALA A 57 -48.31 11.99 47.00
N GLU A 58 -49.20 11.00 46.78
CA GLU A 58 -49.24 9.55 47.13
C GLU A 58 -50.39 8.84 46.34
N GLN A 59 -50.46 7.49 46.41
CA GLN A 59 -51.58 6.58 46.05
C GLN A 59 -51.82 6.23 44.56
N ALA A 60 -52.36 5.05 44.19
CA ALA A 60 -52.32 3.67 44.75
C ALA A 60 -53.02 2.67 43.78
N ALA A 61 -52.70 1.37 43.88
CA ALA A 61 -53.42 0.19 43.31
C ALA A 61 -53.49 0.04 41.76
N ALA A 62 -53.50 -1.17 41.17
CA ALA A 62 -53.14 -2.51 41.65
C ALA A 62 -52.83 -3.49 40.47
N THR A 63 -52.07 -4.55 40.76
CA THR A 63 -51.85 -5.79 39.98
C THR A 63 -53.08 -6.73 40.02
N PRO A 64 -53.21 -7.83 39.23
CA PRO A 64 -52.18 -8.78 38.72
C PRO A 64 -52.26 -9.05 37.19
N ASP A 65 -51.56 -9.98 36.52
CA ASP A 65 -50.83 -11.22 36.92
C ASP A 65 -49.53 -11.46 36.10
N SER A 66 -48.71 -12.42 36.54
CA SER A 66 -47.50 -12.96 35.85
C SER A 66 -47.37 -14.47 36.19
N PRO A 67 -46.82 -15.34 35.31
CA PRO A 67 -45.36 -15.44 35.05
C PRO A 67 -45.05 -15.57 33.53
N ASP A 68 -43.81 -15.55 33.00
CA ASP A 68 -42.56 -16.23 33.40
C ASP A 68 -41.30 -15.37 33.29
N ALA A 69 -40.29 -15.67 34.12
CA ALA A 69 -38.94 -15.12 34.04
C ALA A 69 -37.93 -16.06 34.71
N VAL A 70 -36.72 -16.23 34.13
CA VAL A 70 -35.59 -16.91 34.78
C VAL A 70 -34.27 -16.15 34.60
N THR A 71 -33.56 -15.99 35.71
CA THR A 71 -32.24 -15.38 35.89
C THR A 71 -31.60 -16.11 37.08
N ILE A 72 -30.29 -16.19 37.30
CA ILE A 72 -29.09 -15.50 36.80
C ILE A 72 -27.95 -16.56 36.75
N ALA A 73 -26.80 -16.28 36.12
CA ALA A 73 -25.48 -16.33 36.81
C ALA A 73 -24.26 -16.38 35.87
N THR A 74 -23.14 -15.87 36.40
CA THR A 74 -21.75 -16.12 35.96
C THR A 74 -21.28 -17.52 36.34
N ALA A 75 -20.40 -18.13 35.55
CA ALA A 75 -19.79 -19.43 35.86
C ALA A 75 -18.32 -19.28 36.30
N ASP A 76 -18.06 -19.47 37.60
CA ASP A 76 -16.77 -19.99 38.08
C ASP A 76 -16.98 -20.91 39.29
N GLN A 77 -16.18 -21.99 39.32
CA GLN A 77 -15.98 -22.99 40.39
C GLN A 77 -17.06 -24.04 40.72
N MET A 78 -16.51 -25.20 41.14
CA MET A 78 -17.14 -26.40 41.73
C MET A 78 -17.90 -27.32 40.75
N LEU A 79 -17.73 -28.65 40.75
CA LEU A 79 -17.05 -29.56 41.69
C LEU A 79 -16.07 -30.55 41.01
N ALA A 80 -15.30 -31.28 41.83
CA ALA A 80 -14.16 -32.09 41.39
C ALA A 80 -14.26 -33.60 41.72
N ALA A 81 -13.23 -34.34 41.27
CA ALA A 81 -12.78 -35.66 41.71
C ALA A 81 -13.46 -36.94 41.15
N LYS A 82 -12.67 -37.67 40.33
CA LYS A 82 -12.28 -39.07 40.62
C LYS A 82 -11.02 -39.51 39.85
N LYS A 83 -10.16 -40.30 40.50
CA LYS A 83 -9.05 -41.11 39.94
C LYS A 83 -9.42 -42.59 40.15
N PRO A 84 -8.98 -43.51 39.27
CA PRO A 84 -7.71 -44.26 39.45
C PRO A 84 -6.85 -44.23 38.17
N ALA A 85 -5.66 -44.81 38.01
CA ALA A 85 -4.58 -45.41 38.83
C ALA A 85 -3.95 -46.54 37.97
N ALA A 86 -2.64 -46.57 37.87
CA ALA A 86 -1.83 -47.22 36.82
C ALA A 86 -1.85 -48.76 36.73
N ALA A 87 -1.42 -49.29 35.57
CA ALA A 87 -0.85 -50.63 35.40
C ALA A 87 0.31 -50.66 34.38
N LYS A 88 1.28 -51.55 34.58
CA LYS A 88 2.26 -52.05 33.57
C LYS A 88 1.72 -53.40 33.05
N ALA A 89 2.22 -54.11 32.03
CA ALA A 89 3.41 -54.04 31.16
C ALA A 89 2.98 -54.62 29.75
N ALA A 90 3.78 -55.16 28.81
CA ALA A 90 5.21 -55.47 28.66
C ALA A 90 5.54 -55.61 27.14
N GLY A 91 6.82 -55.72 26.76
CA GLY A 91 7.25 -56.23 25.44
C GLY A 91 8.45 -55.53 24.82
N ALA A 92 9.57 -56.24 24.67
CA ALA A 92 10.72 -55.85 23.84
C ALA A 92 10.83 -56.80 22.64
N PRO A 93 11.66 -56.48 21.63
CA PRO A 93 12.85 -57.32 21.47
C PRO A 93 14.19 -56.57 21.36
N THR A 94 15.25 -57.37 21.54
CA THR A 94 16.69 -57.12 21.34
C THR A 94 17.06 -56.48 19.98
N ALA A 95 18.10 -55.66 19.77
CA ALA A 95 19.39 -55.35 20.45
C ALA A 95 20.68 -56.02 19.89
N THR A 96 21.47 -55.23 19.14
CA THR A 96 22.92 -55.40 18.84
C THR A 96 23.50 -54.00 18.57
N LYS A 97 24.42 -53.45 19.39
CA LYS A 97 25.91 -53.59 19.34
C LYS A 97 26.50 -53.20 17.95
N THR A 98 27.54 -52.35 17.82
CA THR A 98 28.83 -52.42 18.55
C THR A 98 29.69 -51.12 18.51
N LYS A 99 30.23 -50.71 19.68
CA LYS A 99 31.47 -49.92 20.01
C LYS A 99 31.99 -48.71 19.15
N LYS A 100 32.00 -47.55 19.82
CA LYS A 100 33.17 -46.67 20.17
C LYS A 100 34.48 -46.72 19.34
N ARG A 101 34.99 -45.52 18.96
CA ARG A 101 36.22 -44.80 19.44
C ARG A 101 36.26 -43.40 18.76
N SER A 102 36.39 -42.27 19.47
CA SER A 102 37.65 -41.56 19.84
C SER A 102 38.74 -41.55 18.74
N VAL A 103 39.34 -40.41 18.37
CA VAL A 103 40.24 -39.57 19.18
C VAL A 103 40.28 -38.09 18.70
N THR A 104 40.77 -37.18 19.56
CA THR A 104 40.99 -35.73 19.36
C THR A 104 42.26 -35.39 18.54
N GLY A 105 42.30 -34.24 17.85
CA GLY A 105 43.53 -33.74 17.20
C GLY A 105 43.46 -32.32 16.64
N ARG A 106 44.18 -31.37 17.25
CA ARG A 106 44.20 -29.92 16.95
C ARG A 106 45.48 -29.52 16.21
N ALA A 107 45.40 -28.75 15.12
CA ALA A 107 46.56 -28.11 14.46
C ALA A 107 46.18 -26.77 13.78
N ARG A 108 47.17 -25.99 13.31
CA ARG A 108 47.02 -24.63 12.73
C ARG A 108 47.53 -24.55 11.28
N SER A 109 47.14 -23.44 10.63
CA SER A 109 47.61 -22.72 9.40
C SER A 109 49.09 -22.89 8.97
N PRO A 110 49.55 -22.37 7.78
CA PRO A 110 48.91 -21.41 6.85
C PRO A 110 49.14 -21.68 5.33
N ALA A 111 48.70 -20.74 4.45
CA ALA A 111 49.49 -20.12 3.34
C ALA A 111 48.62 -19.64 2.14
N ARG A 112 49.12 -18.61 1.42
CA ARG A 112 48.63 -18.14 0.09
C ARG A 112 49.28 -18.94 -1.05
N ALA A 113 48.62 -19.00 -2.20
CA ALA A 113 49.28 -18.93 -3.51
C ALA A 113 48.31 -18.42 -4.61
N ASP A 114 48.79 -17.53 -5.47
CA ASP A 114 48.15 -17.23 -6.75
C ASP A 114 48.38 -18.38 -7.75
N THR A 115 47.47 -18.57 -8.70
CA THR A 115 47.91 -18.87 -10.08
C THR A 115 46.87 -18.42 -11.12
N ARG A 116 47.35 -17.70 -12.12
CA ARG A 116 46.60 -17.18 -13.27
C ARG A 116 46.92 -18.03 -14.50
N THR A 117 45.94 -18.71 -15.07
CA THR A 117 46.10 -19.47 -16.32
C THR A 117 44.98 -19.19 -17.31
N THR A 118 45.36 -18.69 -18.49
CA THR A 118 44.47 -18.39 -19.62
C THR A 118 44.42 -19.54 -20.61
N THR A 119 43.22 -19.94 -21.06
CA THR A 119 43.06 -20.74 -22.28
C THR A 119 41.86 -20.28 -23.12
N HIS A 120 42.11 -19.89 -24.37
CA HIS A 120 41.07 -19.72 -25.38
C HIS A 120 40.66 -21.08 -25.95
N ARG A 121 39.38 -21.24 -26.32
CA ARG A 121 38.97 -22.22 -27.34
C ARG A 121 37.80 -21.70 -28.18
N LYS A 122 37.89 -21.85 -29.50
CA LYS A 122 36.81 -21.51 -30.45
C LYS A 122 35.70 -22.58 -30.43
N PRO A 123 34.44 -22.23 -30.74
CA PRO A 123 33.36 -23.19 -30.93
C PRO A 123 33.47 -23.89 -32.30
N THR A 124 33.04 -25.15 -32.36
CA THR A 124 32.94 -25.96 -33.59
C THR A 124 31.47 -26.37 -33.80
N LYS A 125 30.96 -26.26 -35.03
CA LYS A 125 29.62 -26.74 -35.38
C LYS A 125 29.64 -28.25 -35.64
N THR A 126 28.64 -28.97 -35.12
CA THR A 126 28.31 -30.33 -35.55
C THR A 126 26.81 -30.41 -35.83
N ARG A 127 26.43 -31.01 -36.97
CA ARG A 127 25.04 -31.22 -37.38
C ARG A 127 24.67 -32.68 -37.16
N VAL A 128 23.56 -32.96 -36.50
CA VAL A 128 22.91 -34.29 -36.47
C VAL A 128 21.45 -34.11 -36.91
N THR A 129 20.97 -35.06 -37.71
CA THR A 129 19.63 -35.09 -38.30
C THR A 129 18.65 -35.88 -37.44
N ALA A 130 17.38 -35.48 -37.43
CA ALA A 130 16.25 -36.24 -36.90
C ALA A 130 15.17 -36.39 -37.98
N THR A 131 14.37 -37.46 -37.90
CA THR A 131 13.46 -37.92 -38.97
C THR A 131 12.02 -37.49 -38.71
N GLU A 132 11.25 -37.30 -39.78
CA GLU A 132 9.81 -36.96 -39.74
C GLU A 132 8.92 -38.16 -39.33
N PRO A 133 7.78 -37.89 -38.66
CA PRO A 133 6.56 -38.68 -38.77
C PRO A 133 5.48 -37.96 -39.62
N SER A 134 4.55 -38.73 -40.18
CA SER A 134 3.65 -38.30 -41.26
C SER A 134 2.31 -37.69 -40.80
N SER A 135 1.80 -36.78 -41.64
CA SER A 135 0.37 -36.50 -41.93
C SER A 135 -0.61 -36.19 -40.79
N ALA A 136 -1.03 -34.92 -40.75
CA ALA A 136 -2.37 -34.52 -40.27
C ALA A 136 -3.02 -33.60 -41.33
N THR A 137 -4.34 -33.69 -41.45
CA THR A 137 -5.20 -33.18 -42.53
C THR A 137 -4.97 -31.70 -42.91
N GLU A 138 -4.96 -31.41 -44.22
CA GLU A 138 -5.00 -30.03 -44.73
C GLU A 138 -6.31 -29.31 -44.35
N SER A 139 -6.20 -28.04 -43.95
CA SER A 139 -7.32 -27.10 -43.95
C SER A 139 -6.96 -25.90 -44.84
N SER A 140 -7.88 -25.52 -45.73
CA SER A 140 -7.59 -24.55 -46.79
C SER A 140 -7.39 -23.13 -46.23
N PRO A 141 -6.48 -22.32 -46.81
CA PRO A 141 -6.27 -20.94 -46.36
C PRO A 141 -7.51 -20.08 -46.62
N ILE A 142 -7.95 -19.36 -45.58
CA ILE A 142 -8.94 -18.28 -45.73
C ILE A 142 -8.32 -17.19 -46.62
N PRO A 143 -8.99 -16.71 -47.67
CA PRO A 143 -8.39 -15.74 -48.59
C PRO A 143 -8.13 -14.39 -47.90
N VAL A 144 -6.90 -13.89 -48.06
CA VAL A 144 -6.53 -12.54 -47.62
C VAL A 144 -7.26 -11.52 -48.50
N ILE A 145 -8.29 -10.88 -47.96
CA ILE A 145 -8.95 -9.75 -48.59
C ILE A 145 -7.98 -8.56 -48.53
N ALA A 146 -7.51 -8.12 -49.69
CA ALA A 146 -6.71 -6.90 -49.80
C ALA A 146 -7.56 -5.67 -49.41
N PRO A 147 -6.97 -4.64 -48.77
CA PRO A 147 -7.72 -3.47 -48.35
C PRO A 147 -8.19 -2.65 -49.57
N THR A 148 -9.46 -2.80 -49.93
CA THR A 148 -10.13 -1.93 -50.90
C THR A 148 -10.23 -0.53 -50.32
N ALA A 149 -9.52 0.42 -50.93
CA ALA A 149 -9.36 1.78 -50.42
C ALA A 149 -10.58 2.68 -50.72
N GLU A 150 -11.71 2.38 -50.09
CA GLU A 150 -12.85 3.31 -49.97
C GLU A 150 -13.22 3.47 -48.50
N THR A 151 -12.72 4.54 -47.88
CA THR A 151 -13.23 5.00 -46.57
C THR A 151 -14.56 5.69 -46.80
N PRO A 152 -15.68 5.24 -46.20
CA PRO A 152 -16.94 5.96 -46.30
C PRO A 152 -16.81 7.36 -45.68
N SER A 153 -17.40 8.38 -46.31
CA SER A 153 -17.52 9.70 -45.69
C SER A 153 -18.55 9.64 -44.56
N HIS A 154 -18.08 9.33 -43.35
CA HIS A 154 -18.92 8.97 -42.20
C HIS A 154 -19.89 10.07 -41.73
N THR A 155 -19.64 11.34 -42.08
CA THR A 155 -20.51 12.50 -41.82
C THR A 155 -21.98 12.32 -42.25
N GLY A 156 -22.27 11.42 -43.20
CA GLY A 156 -23.64 11.04 -43.54
C GLY A 156 -24.41 10.44 -42.35
N ARG A 157 -23.81 9.49 -41.62
CA ARG A 157 -24.49 8.79 -40.51
C ARG A 157 -24.82 9.71 -39.34
N THR A 158 -23.92 10.64 -39.03
CA THR A 158 -24.11 11.61 -37.95
C THR A 158 -25.32 12.51 -38.26
N THR A 159 -25.48 12.89 -39.54
CA THR A 159 -26.61 13.68 -40.04
C THR A 159 -27.92 12.87 -40.03
N GLU A 160 -27.92 11.65 -40.57
CA GLU A 160 -29.08 10.73 -40.56
C GLU A 160 -29.60 10.47 -39.14
N PHE A 161 -28.68 10.27 -38.18
CA PHE A 161 -29.03 10.11 -36.76
C PHE A 161 -29.62 11.39 -36.16
N MET A 162 -29.09 12.58 -36.47
CA MET A 162 -29.62 13.85 -35.97
C MET A 162 -31.05 14.10 -36.46
N GLU A 163 -31.33 13.85 -37.74
CA GLU A 163 -32.67 13.96 -38.32
C GLU A 163 -33.65 12.95 -37.69
N ALA A 164 -33.23 11.69 -37.51
CA ALA A 164 -34.07 10.64 -36.92
C ALA A 164 -34.34 10.83 -35.42
N ALA A 165 -33.38 11.37 -34.65
CA ALA A 165 -33.49 11.49 -33.20
C ALA A 165 -34.13 12.81 -32.73
N PHE A 166 -33.99 13.90 -33.49
CA PHE A 166 -34.45 15.24 -33.10
C PHE A 166 -35.37 15.93 -34.12
N GLY A 167 -35.56 15.33 -35.30
CA GLY A 167 -36.44 15.84 -36.35
C GLY A 167 -35.75 16.82 -37.31
N GLU A 168 -36.25 16.88 -38.54
CA GLU A 168 -35.84 17.85 -39.55
C GLU A 168 -35.94 19.29 -39.00
N ASN A 169 -34.88 20.08 -39.14
CA ASN A 169 -34.70 21.44 -38.60
C ASN A 169 -34.39 21.57 -37.09
N SER A 170 -34.02 20.49 -36.39
CA SER A 170 -33.46 20.61 -35.04
C SER A 170 -32.18 21.46 -35.02
N ARG A 171 -32.17 22.55 -34.23
CA ARG A 171 -30.99 23.38 -33.97
C ARG A 171 -30.30 22.94 -32.69
N LEU A 172 -29.61 21.81 -32.76
CA LEU A 172 -28.63 21.45 -31.73
C LEU A 172 -27.51 22.50 -31.67
N PRO A 173 -26.92 22.78 -30.50
CA PRO A 173 -25.75 23.66 -30.39
C PRO A 173 -24.60 23.16 -31.26
N GLU A 174 -23.85 24.07 -31.90
CA GLU A 174 -22.68 23.70 -32.74
C GLU A 174 -21.64 22.88 -31.95
N GLN A 175 -21.51 23.15 -30.65
CA GLN A 175 -20.63 22.39 -29.74
C GLN A 175 -21.07 20.92 -29.62
N LEU A 176 -22.37 20.62 -29.63
CA LEU A 176 -22.86 19.25 -29.52
C LEU A 176 -22.54 18.44 -30.79
N VAL A 177 -22.60 19.06 -31.97
CA VAL A 177 -22.19 18.42 -33.24
C VAL A 177 -20.69 18.12 -33.23
N GLN A 178 -19.86 19.09 -32.86
CA GLN A 178 -18.40 18.93 -32.71
C GLN A 178 -18.05 17.86 -31.66
N ASN A 179 -18.82 17.78 -30.57
CA ASN A 179 -18.67 16.75 -29.53
C ASN A 179 -18.93 15.34 -30.09
N ILE A 180 -19.92 15.16 -30.97
CA ILE A 180 -20.22 13.85 -31.59
C ILE A 180 -19.11 13.43 -32.58
N GLU A 181 -18.66 14.31 -33.47
CA GLU A 181 -17.54 14.02 -34.39
C GLU A 181 -16.27 13.60 -33.63
N ARG A 182 -16.00 14.27 -32.50
CA ARG A 182 -14.87 13.97 -31.62
C ARG A 182 -15.00 12.60 -30.94
N ILE A 183 -16.23 12.20 -30.57
CA ILE A 183 -16.51 10.85 -30.05
C ILE A 183 -16.24 9.77 -31.10
N GLU A 184 -16.60 9.98 -32.37
CA GLU A 184 -16.29 9.02 -33.45
C GLU A 184 -14.77 8.83 -33.60
N SER A 185 -14.00 9.92 -33.65
CA SER A 185 -12.52 9.87 -33.74
C SER A 185 -11.87 9.17 -32.54
N LEU A 186 -12.34 9.47 -31.33
CA LEU A 186 -11.84 8.85 -30.10
C LEU A 186 -12.19 7.35 -30.03
N THR A 187 -13.36 6.96 -30.55
CA THR A 187 -13.76 5.54 -30.62
C THR A 187 -12.82 4.74 -31.54
N GLN A 188 -12.40 5.31 -32.66
CA GLN A 188 -11.39 4.67 -33.53
C GLN A 188 -10.03 4.49 -32.81
N ARG A 189 -9.60 5.50 -32.03
CA ARG A 189 -8.39 5.38 -31.20
C ARG A 189 -8.52 4.32 -30.12
N LEU A 190 -9.67 4.25 -29.44
CA LEU A 190 -9.94 3.23 -28.41
C LEU A 190 -9.84 1.81 -28.97
N ILE A 191 -10.50 1.55 -30.10
CA ILE A 191 -10.43 0.25 -30.80
C ILE A 191 -8.98 -0.08 -31.19
N SER A 192 -8.24 0.91 -31.72
CA SER A 192 -6.83 0.74 -32.11
C SER A 192 -5.92 0.42 -30.92
N ALA A 193 -6.15 1.07 -29.77
CA ALA A 193 -5.40 0.83 -28.54
C ALA A 193 -5.72 -0.54 -27.93
N LEU A 194 -7.00 -0.95 -27.94
CA LEU A 194 -7.43 -2.27 -27.45
C LEU A 194 -6.84 -3.43 -28.26
N ALA A 195 -6.59 -3.23 -29.57
CA ALA A 195 -5.90 -4.19 -30.42
C ALA A 195 -4.43 -4.47 -30.01
N LEU A 196 -3.84 -3.64 -29.14
CA LEU A 196 -2.51 -3.86 -28.57
C LEU A 196 -2.50 -4.78 -27.34
N ARG A 197 -3.67 -5.09 -26.76
CA ARG A 197 -3.78 -5.90 -25.53
C ARG A 197 -3.28 -7.32 -25.80
N LYS A 198 -2.22 -7.72 -25.09
CA LYS A 198 -1.65 -9.06 -25.16
C LYS A 198 -2.47 -10.02 -24.28
N PRO A 199 -2.77 -11.25 -24.72
CA PRO A 199 -3.36 -12.26 -23.86
C PRO A 199 -2.40 -12.60 -22.71
N LYS A 200 -2.94 -12.70 -21.50
CA LYS A 200 -2.23 -13.08 -20.27
C LYS A 200 -2.59 -14.52 -19.88
N ASN A 201 -1.89 -15.07 -18.90
CA ASN A 201 -2.26 -16.35 -18.30
C ASN A 201 -3.67 -16.25 -17.65
N PRO A 202 -4.65 -17.10 -18.01
CA PRO A 202 -6.00 -17.04 -17.45
C PRO A 202 -6.06 -17.10 -15.92
N GLY A 203 -5.16 -17.86 -15.27
CA GLY A 203 -5.06 -17.93 -13.79
C GLY A 203 -4.62 -16.62 -13.11
N VAL A 204 -4.36 -15.57 -13.89
CA VAL A 204 -3.99 -14.22 -13.45
C VAL A 204 -5.12 -13.21 -13.76
N GLU A 205 -6.08 -13.56 -14.62
CA GLU A 205 -7.20 -12.67 -14.98
C GLU A 205 -8.47 -12.93 -14.14
N GLY A 206 -8.54 -14.04 -13.39
CA GLY A 206 -9.66 -14.37 -12.50
C GLY A 206 -9.33 -15.57 -11.59
N PRO A 207 -10.28 -15.99 -10.73
CA PRO A 207 -10.11 -17.19 -9.90
C PRO A 207 -10.05 -18.47 -10.72
N GLY A 208 -9.35 -19.48 -10.21
CA GLY A 208 -9.25 -20.80 -10.83
C GLY A 208 -10.58 -21.57 -10.83
N ALA A 209 -10.66 -22.59 -11.69
CA ALA A 209 -11.83 -23.45 -11.83
C ALA A 209 -12.27 -24.08 -10.49
N ASP A 210 -11.32 -24.38 -9.60
CA ASP A 210 -11.57 -25.02 -8.31
C ASP A 210 -12.42 -24.17 -7.35
N LEU A 211 -12.32 -22.83 -7.42
CA LEU A 211 -13.20 -21.98 -6.61
C LEU A 211 -14.67 -22.06 -7.09
N PHE A 212 -14.87 -22.16 -8.40
CA PHE A 212 -16.20 -22.35 -8.98
C PHE A 212 -16.78 -23.74 -8.68
N THR A 213 -15.95 -24.79 -8.63
CA THR A 213 -16.42 -26.13 -8.23
C THR A 213 -16.69 -26.23 -6.73
N THR A 214 -15.90 -25.60 -5.85
CA THR A 214 -16.23 -25.45 -4.41
C THR A 214 -17.57 -24.72 -4.24
N ALA A 215 -17.75 -23.57 -4.92
CA ALA A 215 -19.00 -22.81 -4.83
C ALA A 215 -20.21 -23.62 -5.33
N ALA A 216 -20.08 -24.32 -6.46
CA ALA A 216 -21.13 -25.17 -7.01
C ALA A 216 -21.44 -26.37 -6.08
N ALA A 217 -20.44 -26.99 -5.47
CA ALA A 217 -20.62 -28.08 -4.50
C ALA A 217 -21.36 -27.60 -3.25
N GLY A 218 -21.02 -26.41 -2.73
CA GLY A 218 -21.74 -25.77 -1.63
C GLY A 218 -23.22 -25.50 -1.95
N TRP A 219 -23.50 -25.02 -3.17
CA TRP A 219 -24.87 -24.83 -3.65
C TRP A 219 -25.66 -26.13 -3.78
N VAL A 220 -25.04 -27.19 -4.32
CA VAL A 220 -25.68 -28.51 -4.40
C VAL A 220 -25.95 -29.08 -3.01
N LYS A 221 -24.99 -28.97 -2.07
CA LYS A 221 -25.18 -29.37 -0.67
C LYS A 221 -26.39 -28.66 -0.05
N LEU A 222 -26.41 -27.33 -0.09
CA LEU A 222 -27.48 -26.50 0.47
C LEU A 222 -28.86 -26.84 -0.13
N LEU A 223 -28.93 -27.03 -1.44
CA LEU A 223 -30.16 -27.44 -2.13
C LEU A 223 -30.62 -28.86 -1.75
N SER A 224 -29.68 -29.79 -1.50
CA SER A 224 -29.99 -31.19 -1.18
C SER A 224 -30.34 -31.45 0.29
N GLU A 225 -29.76 -30.67 1.22
CA GLU A 225 -29.96 -30.82 2.66
C GLU A 225 -31.00 -29.87 3.24
N GLN A 226 -31.12 -28.66 2.67
CA GLN A 226 -31.96 -27.57 3.19
C GLN A 226 -32.75 -26.87 2.05
N PRO A 227 -33.49 -27.63 1.21
CA PRO A 227 -34.22 -27.09 0.05
C PRO A 227 -35.25 -26.01 0.43
N GLU A 228 -35.86 -26.12 1.61
CA GLU A 228 -36.79 -25.12 2.14
C GLU A 228 -36.12 -23.78 2.44
N ARG A 229 -34.81 -23.74 2.78
CA ARG A 229 -34.06 -22.47 2.88
C ARG A 229 -33.79 -21.87 1.51
N VAL A 230 -33.42 -22.67 0.50
CA VAL A 230 -33.17 -22.15 -0.87
C VAL A 230 -34.46 -21.64 -1.50
N LEU A 231 -35.56 -22.38 -1.36
CA LEU A 231 -36.89 -21.96 -1.78
C LEU A 231 -37.38 -20.75 -0.98
N GLY A 232 -37.11 -20.70 0.34
CA GLY A 232 -37.40 -19.56 1.20
C GLY A 232 -36.67 -18.29 0.75
N GLN A 233 -35.35 -18.36 0.52
CA GLN A 233 -34.55 -17.23 -0.01
C GLN A 233 -35.09 -16.73 -1.36
N GLN A 234 -35.54 -17.63 -2.25
CA GLN A 234 -36.19 -17.23 -3.49
C GLN A 234 -37.54 -16.55 -3.22
N VAL A 235 -38.43 -17.14 -2.41
CA VAL A 235 -39.73 -16.54 -2.09
C VAL A 235 -39.59 -15.18 -1.40
N ASP A 236 -38.60 -15.01 -0.52
CA ASP A 236 -38.22 -13.72 0.07
C ASP A 236 -37.86 -12.70 -1.03
N TYR A 237 -36.88 -13.03 -1.87
CA TYR A 237 -36.36 -12.12 -2.92
C TYR A 237 -37.43 -11.76 -3.97
N TRP A 238 -38.23 -12.72 -4.41
CA TRP A 238 -39.36 -12.48 -5.32
C TRP A 238 -40.45 -11.66 -4.62
N GLY A 239 -40.71 -11.90 -3.32
CA GLY A 239 -41.66 -11.14 -2.51
C GLY A 239 -41.25 -9.68 -2.34
N GLU A 240 -39.99 -9.41 -2.00
CA GLU A 240 -39.44 -8.04 -1.90
C GLU A 240 -39.44 -7.33 -3.25
N THR A 241 -39.04 -8.01 -4.32
CA THR A 241 -39.04 -7.45 -5.69
C THR A 241 -40.45 -7.12 -6.18
N LEU A 242 -41.43 -8.03 -5.97
CA LEU A 242 -42.83 -7.78 -6.32
C LEU A 242 -43.45 -6.67 -5.46
N ARG A 243 -43.11 -6.61 -4.16
CA ARG A 243 -43.54 -5.54 -3.26
C ARG A 243 -43.00 -4.19 -3.71
N HIS A 244 -41.70 -4.10 -3.99
CA HIS A 244 -41.02 -2.89 -4.47
C HIS A 244 -41.62 -2.40 -5.79
N PHE A 245 -41.86 -3.31 -6.74
CA PHE A 245 -42.57 -3.01 -7.99
C PHE A 245 -43.99 -2.48 -7.75
N ALA A 246 -44.77 -3.12 -6.86
CA ALA A 246 -46.12 -2.69 -6.54
C ALA A 246 -46.16 -1.33 -5.81
N GLU A 247 -45.22 -1.06 -4.91
CA GLU A 247 -45.07 0.24 -4.22
C GLU A 247 -44.70 1.36 -5.22
N ALA A 248 -43.77 1.10 -6.14
CA ALA A 248 -43.42 2.04 -7.21
C ALA A 248 -44.57 2.28 -8.20
N GLN A 249 -45.28 1.23 -8.63
CA GLN A 249 -46.46 1.35 -9.49
C GLN A 249 -47.59 2.11 -8.79
N ALA A 250 -47.81 1.88 -7.48
CA ALA A 250 -48.80 2.60 -6.70
C ALA A 250 -48.43 4.09 -6.49
N ALA A 251 -47.15 4.42 -6.33
CA ALA A 251 -46.69 5.81 -6.27
C ALA A 251 -46.92 6.55 -7.60
N LEU A 252 -46.60 5.90 -8.72
CA LEU A 252 -46.83 6.44 -10.07
C LEU A 252 -48.35 6.62 -10.35
N ALA A 253 -49.17 5.62 -10.05
CA ALA A 253 -50.62 5.65 -10.27
C ALA A 253 -51.35 6.69 -9.40
N LYS A 254 -50.78 7.08 -8.25
CA LYS A 254 -51.30 8.16 -7.38
C LYS A 254 -50.87 9.56 -7.84
N GLY A 255 -50.08 9.69 -8.92
CA GLY A 255 -49.49 10.96 -9.35
C GLY A 255 -48.43 11.52 -8.40
N THR A 256 -48.03 10.76 -7.38
CA THR A 256 -47.02 11.15 -6.40
C THR A 256 -45.62 10.84 -6.95
N PHE A 257 -45.03 11.79 -7.67
CA PHE A 257 -43.63 11.75 -8.13
C PHE A 257 -42.60 11.91 -6.99
N ARG A 258 -42.86 11.31 -5.83
CA ARG A 258 -41.96 11.19 -4.70
C ARG A 258 -41.67 9.71 -4.48
N ALA A 259 -40.42 9.37 -4.27
CA ALA A 259 -40.05 8.01 -3.91
C ALA A 259 -40.55 7.63 -2.50
N PRO A 260 -40.68 6.33 -2.20
CA PRO A 260 -40.81 5.84 -0.83
C PRO A 260 -39.59 6.24 0.03
N PRO A 261 -39.75 6.41 1.35
CA PRO A 261 -38.61 6.60 2.25
C PRO A 261 -37.73 5.35 2.27
N ASP A 262 -36.41 5.52 2.16
CA ASP A 262 -35.44 4.42 2.26
C ASP A 262 -34.98 4.26 3.72
N GLU A 263 -35.31 3.12 4.32
CA GLU A 263 -34.89 2.73 5.67
C GLU A 263 -33.57 1.94 5.67
N GLY A 264 -32.93 1.76 4.51
CA GLY A 264 -31.67 1.03 4.36
C GLY A 264 -30.43 1.77 4.92
N PRO A 265 -29.31 1.04 5.15
CA PRO A 265 -28.06 1.65 5.58
C PRO A 265 -27.50 2.61 4.51
N LYS A 266 -26.99 3.76 4.96
CA LYS A 266 -26.52 4.83 4.06
C LYS A 266 -25.20 4.47 3.35
N ASP A 267 -25.32 4.03 2.10
CA ASP A 267 -24.18 3.85 1.18
C ASP A 267 -23.80 5.18 0.50
N ARG A 268 -22.53 5.58 0.69
CA ARG A 268 -21.93 6.83 0.19
C ARG A 268 -21.98 6.96 -1.34
N ARG A 269 -22.14 5.87 -2.10
CA ARG A 269 -22.30 5.91 -3.56
C ARG A 269 -23.58 6.64 -3.99
N PHE A 270 -24.64 6.58 -3.19
CA PHE A 270 -25.93 7.19 -3.51
C PHE A 270 -26.09 8.60 -2.91
N GLY A 271 -25.01 9.41 -2.92
CA GLY A 271 -24.97 10.72 -2.28
C GLY A 271 -25.78 11.84 -2.96
N ASN A 272 -26.13 11.67 -4.24
CA ASN A 272 -26.95 12.63 -4.98
C ASN A 272 -28.42 12.63 -4.51
N PRO A 273 -29.06 13.80 -4.24
CA PRO A 273 -30.45 13.87 -3.79
C PRO A 273 -31.48 13.21 -4.72
N LEU A 274 -31.19 13.01 -6.01
CA LEU A 274 -32.06 12.31 -6.94
C LEU A 274 -32.28 10.83 -6.56
N TRP A 275 -31.34 10.19 -5.86
CA TRP A 275 -31.48 8.83 -5.34
C TRP A 275 -32.56 8.67 -4.24
N GLU A 276 -32.94 9.76 -3.58
CA GLU A 276 -34.01 9.79 -2.57
C GLU A 276 -35.26 10.53 -3.06
N SER A 277 -35.13 11.48 -3.99
CA SER A 277 -36.27 12.30 -4.46
C SER A 277 -36.92 11.81 -5.75
N HIS A 278 -36.16 11.24 -6.69
CA HIS A 278 -36.65 10.94 -8.04
C HIS A 278 -37.07 9.44 -8.17
N PRO A 279 -38.32 9.14 -8.56
CA PRO A 279 -38.85 7.76 -8.53
C PRO A 279 -38.00 6.73 -9.30
N PHE A 280 -37.48 7.08 -10.48
CA PHE A 280 -36.67 6.16 -11.31
C PHE A 280 -35.33 5.79 -10.65
N PHE A 281 -34.59 6.78 -10.15
CA PHE A 281 -33.29 6.54 -9.52
C PHE A 281 -33.45 5.80 -8.19
N ASN A 282 -34.46 6.17 -7.40
CA ASN A 282 -34.78 5.44 -6.18
C ASN A 282 -35.20 3.99 -6.45
N PHE A 283 -36.06 3.73 -7.45
CA PHE A 283 -36.45 2.38 -7.84
C PHE A 283 -35.24 1.50 -8.20
N ILE A 284 -34.30 2.05 -8.97
CA ILE A 284 -33.07 1.35 -9.38
C ILE A 284 -32.14 1.11 -8.18
N LYS A 285 -31.90 2.13 -7.34
CA LYS A 285 -31.12 1.99 -6.09
C LYS A 285 -31.70 0.90 -5.20
N ARG A 286 -33.01 0.88 -5.01
CA ARG A 286 -33.67 -0.07 -4.10
C ARG A 286 -33.73 -1.49 -4.64
N GLN A 287 -33.92 -1.66 -5.95
CA GLN A 287 -33.76 -2.99 -6.57
C GLN A 287 -32.31 -3.47 -6.47
N TYR A 288 -31.32 -2.58 -6.65
CA TYR A 288 -29.91 -2.93 -6.43
C TYR A 288 -29.63 -3.34 -4.97
N GLN A 289 -30.19 -2.63 -3.97
CA GLN A 289 -30.09 -3.01 -2.56
C GLN A 289 -30.66 -4.43 -2.33
N ILE A 290 -31.88 -4.71 -2.79
CA ILE A 290 -32.53 -6.04 -2.70
C ILE A 290 -31.66 -7.13 -3.36
N ASN A 291 -31.17 -6.89 -4.58
CA ASN A 291 -30.29 -7.83 -5.28
C ASN A 291 -28.97 -8.07 -4.51
N ALA A 292 -28.36 -7.01 -3.98
CA ALA A 292 -27.10 -7.09 -3.25
C ALA A 292 -27.24 -7.83 -1.92
N ASP A 293 -28.32 -7.61 -1.17
CA ASP A 293 -28.59 -8.30 0.08
C ASP A 293 -29.00 -9.76 -0.14
N ALA A 294 -29.75 -10.07 -1.21
CA ALA A 294 -29.99 -11.44 -1.65
C ALA A 294 -28.66 -12.15 -2.00
N MET A 295 -27.76 -11.52 -2.74
CA MET A 295 -26.43 -12.08 -3.05
C MET A 295 -25.57 -12.29 -1.80
N ARG A 296 -25.61 -11.37 -0.82
CA ARG A 296 -24.92 -11.52 0.47
C ARG A 296 -25.46 -12.71 1.27
N LYS A 297 -26.79 -12.80 1.44
CA LYS A 297 -27.49 -13.88 2.15
C LYS A 297 -27.22 -15.25 1.49
N ALA A 298 -27.28 -15.28 0.16
CA ALA A 298 -26.96 -16.46 -0.63
C ALA A 298 -25.51 -16.94 -0.41
N ALA A 299 -24.53 -16.03 -0.35
CA ALA A 299 -23.14 -16.38 -0.09
C ALA A 299 -22.86 -16.74 1.38
N SER A 300 -23.51 -16.08 2.34
CA SER A 300 -23.31 -16.36 3.78
C SER A 300 -23.85 -17.72 4.20
N ASP A 301 -24.93 -18.16 3.57
CA ASP A 301 -25.66 -19.39 3.89
C ASP A 301 -25.01 -20.65 3.31
N LEU A 302 -23.96 -20.52 2.48
CA LEU A 302 -23.18 -21.65 1.99
C LEU A 302 -22.36 -22.28 3.14
N GLU A 303 -22.62 -23.56 3.40
CA GLU A 303 -21.86 -24.38 4.37
C GLU A 303 -20.50 -24.83 3.80
N ILE A 304 -19.61 -23.86 3.58
CA ILE A 304 -18.23 -24.09 3.18
C ILE A 304 -17.43 -24.44 4.43
N THR A 305 -16.81 -25.62 4.45
CA THR A 305 -16.04 -26.14 5.59
C THR A 305 -14.65 -25.53 5.72
N ASP A 306 -14.07 -25.05 4.62
CA ASP A 306 -12.79 -24.35 4.62
C ASP A 306 -12.96 -22.83 4.74
N MET A 307 -12.25 -22.22 5.69
CA MET A 307 -12.34 -20.79 5.96
C MET A 307 -11.67 -19.92 4.89
N THR A 308 -10.75 -20.47 4.11
CA THR A 308 -10.07 -19.79 3.01
C THR A 308 -11.02 -19.62 1.83
N ASP A 309 -11.63 -20.70 1.37
CA ASP A 309 -12.65 -20.67 0.30
C ASP A 309 -13.90 -19.89 0.74
N ARG A 310 -14.27 -19.92 2.02
CA ARG A 310 -15.31 -19.03 2.56
C ARG A 310 -14.93 -17.54 2.42
N ARG A 311 -13.74 -17.14 2.90
CA ARG A 311 -13.22 -15.76 2.75
C ARG A 311 -13.17 -15.35 1.27
N ARG A 312 -12.79 -16.25 0.36
CA ARG A 312 -12.78 -16.02 -1.10
C ARG A 312 -14.19 -15.76 -1.64
N ILE A 313 -15.15 -16.63 -1.37
CA ILE A 313 -16.53 -16.52 -1.90
C ILE A 313 -17.22 -15.25 -1.38
N GLU A 314 -17.07 -14.93 -0.09
CA GLU A 314 -17.59 -13.67 0.49
C GLU A 314 -16.94 -12.43 -0.15
N TRP A 315 -15.66 -12.49 -0.51
CA TRP A 315 -14.95 -11.41 -1.21
C TRP A 315 -15.39 -11.28 -2.68
N PHE A 316 -15.43 -12.37 -3.46
CA PHE A 316 -15.86 -12.33 -4.87
C PHE A 316 -17.33 -11.88 -5.02
N THR A 317 -18.21 -12.30 -4.11
CA THR A 317 -19.59 -11.80 -4.05
C THR A 317 -19.65 -10.28 -3.86
N ARG A 318 -18.77 -9.72 -3.00
CA ARG A 318 -18.66 -8.26 -2.84
C ARG A 318 -18.20 -7.57 -4.12
N GLN A 319 -17.20 -8.12 -4.82
CA GLN A 319 -16.72 -7.57 -6.10
C GLN A 319 -17.82 -7.54 -7.17
N MET A 320 -18.64 -8.60 -7.26
CA MET A 320 -19.78 -8.64 -8.19
C MET A 320 -20.85 -7.59 -7.84
N ILE A 321 -21.18 -7.45 -6.55
CA ILE A 321 -22.11 -6.42 -6.05
C ILE A 321 -21.58 -5.02 -6.38
N ASP A 322 -20.30 -4.75 -6.14
CA ASP A 322 -19.70 -3.45 -6.39
C ASP A 322 -19.58 -3.12 -7.88
N MET A 323 -19.34 -4.13 -8.74
CA MET A 323 -19.38 -4.00 -10.20
C MET A 323 -20.78 -3.67 -10.71
N MET A 324 -21.82 -4.27 -10.13
CA MET A 324 -23.23 -4.08 -10.51
C MET A 324 -23.87 -2.81 -9.93
N ALA A 325 -23.12 -1.95 -9.25
CA ALA A 325 -23.64 -0.70 -8.67
C ALA A 325 -24.18 0.25 -9.77
N PRO A 326 -25.43 0.76 -9.65
CA PRO A 326 -26.04 1.66 -10.65
C PRO A 326 -25.25 2.95 -10.95
N THR A 327 -24.38 3.38 -10.04
CA THR A 327 -23.44 4.50 -10.24
C THR A 327 -22.42 4.26 -11.35
N ASN A 328 -22.15 3.00 -11.70
CA ASN A 328 -21.08 2.64 -12.64
C ASN A 328 -21.51 2.78 -14.12
N PHE A 329 -22.79 3.09 -14.39
CA PHE A 329 -23.37 3.14 -15.73
C PHE A 329 -24.02 4.49 -16.00
N LEU A 330 -23.71 5.12 -17.14
CA LEU A 330 -24.15 6.49 -17.47
C LEU A 330 -25.68 6.65 -17.46
N ALA A 331 -26.43 5.69 -18.01
CA ALA A 331 -27.89 5.74 -18.08
C ALA A 331 -28.59 5.69 -16.70
N THR A 332 -27.87 5.34 -15.63
CA THR A 332 -28.41 5.20 -14.27
C THR A 332 -27.68 6.04 -13.23
N ASN A 333 -26.67 6.82 -13.62
CA ASN A 333 -25.91 7.70 -12.73
C ASN A 333 -26.45 9.14 -12.84
N PRO A 334 -27.15 9.68 -11.82
CA PRO A 334 -27.70 11.03 -11.87
C PRO A 334 -26.61 12.10 -11.96
N ASP A 335 -25.53 11.99 -11.19
CA ASP A 335 -24.43 12.96 -11.18
C ASP A 335 -23.80 13.14 -12.57
N ALA A 336 -23.60 12.02 -13.29
CA ALA A 336 -23.05 12.03 -14.65
C ALA A 336 -24.05 12.57 -15.69
N LEU A 337 -25.35 12.30 -15.53
CA LEU A 337 -26.39 12.84 -16.41
C LEU A 337 -26.59 14.35 -16.20
N GLU A 338 -26.65 14.81 -14.94
CA GLU A 338 -26.67 16.23 -14.59
C GLU A 338 -25.43 16.95 -15.12
N LYS A 339 -24.24 16.34 -14.98
CA LYS A 339 -22.98 16.88 -15.49
C LYS A 339 -22.93 16.95 -17.01
N ALA A 340 -23.41 15.93 -17.71
CA ALA A 340 -23.47 15.91 -19.18
C ALA A 340 -24.42 16.99 -19.72
N LEU A 341 -25.60 17.13 -19.12
CA LEU A 341 -26.57 18.18 -19.47
C LEU A 341 -26.01 19.58 -19.19
N ALA A 342 -25.41 19.79 -18.00
CA ALA A 342 -24.81 21.07 -17.60
C ALA A 342 -23.50 21.43 -18.33
N THR A 343 -23.02 20.58 -19.25
CA THR A 343 -21.84 20.82 -20.09
C THR A 343 -22.09 20.59 -21.59
N GLU A 344 -23.35 20.45 -22.02
CA GLU A 344 -23.70 20.17 -23.43
C GLU A 344 -22.92 18.98 -24.03
N GLY A 345 -22.65 17.96 -23.20
CA GLY A 345 -21.92 16.74 -23.55
C GLY A 345 -20.39 16.81 -23.42
N ASP A 346 -19.79 17.97 -23.19
CA ASP A 346 -18.33 18.16 -23.08
C ASP A 346 -17.69 17.30 -21.98
N SER A 347 -18.40 17.02 -20.88
CA SER A 347 -17.91 16.09 -19.84
C SER A 347 -17.73 14.66 -20.35
N LEU A 348 -18.59 14.20 -21.26
CA LEU A 348 -18.53 12.85 -21.84
C LEU A 348 -17.43 12.76 -22.89
N VAL A 349 -17.21 13.83 -23.67
CA VAL A 349 -16.07 13.92 -24.60
C VAL A 349 -14.76 13.85 -23.84
N LYS A 350 -14.57 14.69 -22.81
CA LYS A 350 -13.39 14.65 -21.93
C LYS A 350 -13.24 13.33 -21.21
N GLY A 351 -14.36 12.70 -20.84
CA GLY A 351 -14.40 11.35 -20.27
C GLY A 351 -13.86 10.28 -21.22
N LEU A 352 -14.24 10.35 -22.49
CA LEU A 352 -13.72 9.46 -23.53
C LEU A 352 -12.26 9.77 -23.89
N GLU A 353 -11.84 11.04 -23.88
CA GLU A 353 -10.42 11.41 -24.02
C GLU A 353 -9.56 10.84 -22.88
N ASN A 354 -10.06 10.91 -21.65
CA ASN A 354 -9.44 10.29 -20.48
C ASN A 354 -9.32 8.77 -20.65
N LEU A 355 -10.38 8.09 -21.08
CA LEU A 355 -10.40 6.65 -21.31
C LEU A 355 -9.44 6.22 -22.43
N VAL A 356 -9.45 6.91 -23.56
CA VAL A 356 -8.55 6.64 -24.69
C VAL A 356 -7.09 6.78 -24.28
N ARG A 357 -6.73 7.90 -23.62
CA ARG A 357 -5.38 8.11 -23.10
C ARG A 357 -4.96 7.00 -22.13
N ASP A 358 -5.84 6.65 -21.19
CA ASP A 358 -5.51 5.66 -20.14
C ASP A 358 -5.33 4.25 -20.74
N VAL A 359 -6.10 3.87 -21.77
CA VAL A 359 -5.93 2.59 -22.49
C VAL A 359 -4.72 2.61 -23.43
N GLU A 360 -4.43 3.73 -24.11
CA GLU A 360 -3.21 3.91 -24.92
C GLU A 360 -1.94 3.78 -24.06
N GLN A 361 -1.89 4.46 -22.90
CA GLN A 361 -0.74 4.42 -21.98
C GLN A 361 -0.49 3.02 -21.39
N HIS A 362 -1.54 2.22 -21.19
CA HIS A 362 -1.42 0.87 -20.63
C HIS A 362 -1.47 -0.25 -21.70
N SER A 363 -1.20 0.07 -22.97
CA SER A 363 -1.08 -0.90 -24.07
C SER A 363 -2.32 -1.79 -24.27
N GLY A 364 -3.51 -1.19 -24.22
CA GLY A 364 -4.79 -1.89 -24.39
C GLY A 364 -5.41 -2.44 -23.10
N GLU A 365 -4.80 -2.17 -21.94
CA GLU A 365 -5.35 -2.51 -20.63
C GLU A 365 -6.23 -1.38 -20.07
N PHE A 366 -7.36 -1.75 -19.46
CA PHE A 366 -8.23 -0.81 -18.75
C PHE A 366 -7.70 -0.56 -17.32
N ILE A 367 -6.76 0.38 -17.18
CA ILE A 367 -6.24 0.84 -15.88
C ILE A 367 -6.47 2.36 -15.79
N VAL A 368 -7.26 2.80 -14.80
CA VAL A 368 -7.62 4.21 -14.62
C VAL A 368 -6.48 5.01 -13.99
N SER A 369 -6.17 6.18 -14.56
CA SER A 369 -5.15 7.08 -14.02
C SER A 369 -5.61 7.70 -12.69
N LEU A 370 -5.03 7.25 -11.57
CA LEU A 370 -5.31 7.78 -10.24
C LEU A 370 -4.65 9.13 -9.94
N ALA A 371 -3.68 9.56 -10.77
CA ALA A 371 -2.95 10.82 -10.63
C ALA A 371 -2.61 11.42 -12.00
N ASP A 372 -2.38 12.73 -12.02
CA ASP A 372 -1.76 13.40 -13.16
C ASP A 372 -0.26 13.07 -13.19
N ARG A 373 0.17 12.38 -14.26
CA ARG A 373 1.56 11.93 -14.47
C ARG A 373 2.50 13.01 -15.00
N GLU A 374 1.98 14.20 -15.34
CA GLU A 374 2.78 15.36 -15.77
C GLU A 374 2.86 16.44 -14.68
N ALA A 375 2.11 16.29 -13.59
CA ALA A 375 2.04 17.27 -12.50
C ALA A 375 3.29 17.35 -11.61
N PHE A 376 4.17 16.34 -11.61
CA PHE A 376 5.39 16.30 -10.79
C PHE A 376 6.59 15.73 -11.55
N ARG A 377 7.77 16.11 -11.08
CA ARG A 377 9.07 15.75 -11.63
C ARG A 377 10.05 15.45 -10.50
N VAL A 378 10.37 14.17 -10.38
CA VAL A 378 11.40 13.68 -9.46
C VAL A 378 12.74 14.36 -9.76
N GLY A 379 13.35 14.98 -8.75
CA GLY A 379 14.57 15.80 -8.84
C GLY A 379 14.34 17.29 -9.13
N GLU A 380 13.14 17.71 -9.56
CA GLU A 380 12.80 19.13 -9.80
C GLU A 380 11.81 19.69 -8.76
N ASP A 381 10.75 18.95 -8.40
CA ASP A 381 9.70 19.40 -7.47
C ASP A 381 9.34 18.41 -6.34
N ILE A 382 9.69 17.13 -6.51
CA ILE A 382 9.70 16.08 -5.48
C ILE A 382 11.02 15.32 -5.54
N GLY A 383 11.47 14.66 -4.48
CA GLY A 383 12.78 13.99 -4.46
C GLY A 383 13.95 14.98 -4.53
N THR A 384 13.77 16.16 -3.93
CA THR A 384 14.65 17.34 -4.07
C THR A 384 15.63 17.52 -2.91
N THR A 385 15.72 16.59 -1.96
CA THR A 385 16.67 16.75 -0.84
C THR A 385 18.11 16.55 -1.33
N ALA A 386 18.96 17.54 -1.09
CA ALA A 386 20.33 17.57 -1.60
C ALA A 386 21.16 16.38 -1.08
N GLY A 387 21.87 15.72 -1.99
CA GLY A 387 22.69 14.55 -1.70
C GLY A 387 23.48 14.09 -2.92
N THR A 388 24.23 13.01 -2.75
CA THR A 388 25.17 12.47 -3.75
C THR A 388 25.01 10.95 -3.83
N VAL A 389 24.99 10.40 -5.04
CA VAL A 389 25.12 8.95 -5.28
C VAL A 389 26.56 8.54 -4.97
N VAL A 390 26.79 7.87 -3.84
CA VAL A 390 28.12 7.44 -3.38
C VAL A 390 28.53 6.08 -3.94
N ALA A 391 27.57 5.23 -4.32
CA ALA A 391 27.84 3.96 -5.00
C ALA A 391 26.72 3.58 -5.99
N ARG A 392 27.03 2.75 -6.99
CA ARG A 392 26.07 2.18 -7.95
C ARG A 392 26.48 0.74 -8.30
N THR A 393 25.53 -0.18 -8.27
CA THR A 393 25.65 -1.59 -8.69
C THR A 393 24.63 -1.88 -9.79
N ALA A 394 24.47 -3.14 -10.22
CA ALA A 394 23.38 -3.51 -11.11
C ALA A 394 21.98 -3.42 -10.45
N LEU A 395 21.89 -3.52 -9.12
CA LEU A 395 20.62 -3.60 -8.38
C LEU A 395 20.25 -2.32 -7.62
N TYR A 396 21.21 -1.43 -7.34
CA TYR A 396 20.92 -0.21 -6.58
C TYR A 396 21.92 0.92 -6.84
N GLU A 397 21.46 2.14 -6.59
CA GLU A 397 22.27 3.31 -6.24
C GLU A 397 22.19 3.54 -4.73
N LEU A 398 23.31 3.88 -4.09
CA LEU A 398 23.35 4.31 -2.70
C LEU A 398 23.53 5.82 -2.66
N ILE A 399 22.57 6.52 -2.05
CA ILE A 399 22.57 7.99 -1.92
C ILE A 399 22.97 8.34 -0.49
N GLN A 400 23.96 9.20 -0.30
CA GLN A 400 24.23 9.88 0.97
C GLN A 400 23.71 11.31 0.86
N TYR A 401 22.92 11.75 1.84
CA TYR A 401 22.36 13.12 1.82
C TYR A 401 23.34 14.13 2.43
N LEU A 402 23.28 15.36 1.91
CA LEU A 402 24.14 16.46 2.34
C LEU A 402 23.65 16.96 3.71
N PRO A 403 24.50 17.02 4.75
CA PRO A 403 24.08 17.45 6.08
C PRO A 403 23.64 18.93 6.09
N THR A 404 22.51 19.22 6.75
CA THR A 404 21.97 20.58 6.95
C THR A 404 22.35 21.18 8.33
N THR A 405 23.21 20.48 9.07
CA THR A 405 23.66 20.80 10.44
C THR A 405 25.18 20.72 10.54
N GLU A 406 25.81 21.50 11.44
CA GLU A 406 27.27 21.50 11.62
C GLU A 406 27.80 20.20 12.28
N THR A 407 26.96 19.54 13.08
CA THR A 407 27.27 18.27 13.74
C THR A 407 26.15 17.25 13.56
N VAL A 408 26.54 15.99 13.39
CA VAL A 408 25.66 14.85 13.11
C VAL A 408 25.95 13.71 14.08
N HIS A 409 25.04 12.77 14.28
CA HIS A 409 25.32 11.58 15.09
C HIS A 409 26.51 10.76 14.53
N ALA A 410 27.30 10.20 15.45
CA ALA A 410 28.43 9.33 15.14
C ALA A 410 28.00 8.14 14.27
N ILE A 411 27.01 7.37 14.74
CA ILE A 411 26.50 6.17 14.05
C ILE A 411 25.59 6.61 12.88
N PRO A 412 25.85 6.17 11.64
CA PRO A 412 25.04 6.52 10.49
C PRO A 412 23.71 5.76 10.45
N LEU A 413 22.75 6.32 9.72
CA LEU A 413 21.45 5.70 9.46
C LEU A 413 21.35 5.27 7.99
N VAL A 414 20.93 4.03 7.74
CA VAL A 414 20.65 3.53 6.39
C VAL A 414 19.18 3.15 6.26
N ILE A 415 18.46 3.74 5.31
CA ILE A 415 17.09 3.36 4.98
C ILE A 415 17.07 2.46 3.74
N PHE A 416 16.50 1.28 3.91
CA PHE A 416 16.10 0.36 2.86
C PHE A 416 14.59 0.56 2.57
N PRO A 417 14.23 1.38 1.57
CA PRO A 417 12.84 1.54 1.13
C PRO A 417 12.38 0.30 0.34
N PRO A 418 11.07 0.10 0.12
CA PRO A 418 10.57 -0.94 -0.77
C PRO A 418 11.04 -0.72 -2.22
N TRP A 419 10.92 -1.76 -3.04
CA TRP A 419 11.17 -1.76 -4.49
C TRP A 419 9.96 -2.22 -5.32
N ILE A 420 8.76 -2.17 -4.72
CA ILE A 420 7.47 -2.33 -5.41
C ILE A 420 7.04 -1.01 -6.07
N ASN A 421 7.37 0.10 -5.41
CA ASN A 421 7.39 1.47 -5.91
C ASN A 421 8.71 2.12 -5.45
N LYS A 422 9.04 3.32 -5.93
CA LYS A 422 10.35 3.98 -5.74
C LYS A 422 10.54 4.63 -4.37
N PHE A 423 11.79 4.91 -4.00
CA PHE A 423 12.14 5.43 -2.67
C PHE A 423 11.58 6.82 -2.32
N TYR A 424 11.27 7.66 -3.31
CA TYR A 424 10.94 9.07 -3.10
C TYR A 424 9.59 9.31 -2.38
N ILE A 425 8.87 8.26 -2.00
CA ILE A 425 7.80 8.37 -0.99
C ILE A 425 8.31 8.94 0.34
N LEU A 426 9.59 8.70 0.67
CA LEU A 426 10.27 9.24 1.84
C LEU A 426 10.81 10.67 1.61
N ASP A 427 10.86 11.14 0.36
CA ASP A 427 11.31 12.48 -0.05
C ASP A 427 10.39 13.03 -1.13
N LEU A 428 9.18 13.43 -0.74
CA LEU A 428 8.22 14.06 -1.65
C LEU A 428 8.60 15.55 -1.81
N LYS A 429 7.69 16.47 -1.50
CA LYS A 429 7.99 17.90 -1.41
C LYS A 429 8.65 18.17 -0.06
N ALA A 430 9.42 19.26 0.04
CA ALA A 430 10.16 19.61 1.26
C ALA A 430 9.30 19.63 2.55
N GLN A 431 8.02 20.02 2.47
CA GLN A 431 7.08 20.01 3.62
C GLN A 431 6.52 18.62 4.03
N ASN A 432 6.87 17.54 3.33
CA ASN A 432 6.49 16.16 3.64
C ASN A 432 7.61 15.15 3.33
N SER A 433 8.86 15.60 3.28
CA SER A 433 10.04 14.73 3.20
C SER A 433 10.47 14.26 4.59
N LEU A 434 10.46 12.94 4.79
CA LEU A 434 11.06 12.30 5.97
C LEU A 434 12.59 12.31 5.86
N ILE A 435 13.14 12.12 4.66
CA ILE A 435 14.58 12.18 4.38
C ILE A 435 15.15 13.55 4.79
N LYS A 436 14.54 14.64 4.35
CA LYS A 436 14.96 16.00 4.75
C LYS A 436 14.87 16.19 6.27
N TRP A 437 13.77 15.76 6.87
CA TRP A 437 13.56 15.93 8.31
C TRP A 437 14.59 15.18 9.16
N ILE A 438 14.97 13.95 8.77
CA ILE A 438 16.06 13.19 9.41
C ILE A 438 17.39 13.93 9.27
N VAL A 439 17.73 14.44 8.08
CA VAL A 439 18.96 15.21 7.86
C VAL A 439 18.99 16.48 8.71
N ASP A 440 17.85 17.15 8.86
CA ASP A 440 17.67 18.33 9.73
C ASP A 440 17.82 18.03 11.23
N GLN A 441 17.58 16.78 11.69
CA GLN A 441 17.89 16.39 13.09
C GLN A 441 19.38 16.08 13.31
N GLY A 442 20.19 16.11 12.23
CA GLY A 442 21.62 15.85 12.27
C GLY A 442 21.95 14.36 12.39
N TYR A 443 21.52 13.58 11.40
CA TYR A 443 21.99 12.21 11.16
C TYR A 443 22.81 12.14 9.87
N THR A 444 23.83 11.27 9.83
CA THR A 444 24.45 10.90 8.54
C THR A 444 23.53 9.89 7.86
N LEU A 445 22.69 10.36 6.93
CA LEU A 445 21.66 9.55 6.29
C LEU A 445 22.11 8.99 4.93
N PHE A 446 21.96 7.68 4.76
CA PHE A 446 22.03 6.98 3.48
C PHE A 446 20.66 6.37 3.13
N VAL A 447 20.29 6.38 1.84
CA VAL A 447 19.08 5.71 1.34
C VAL A 447 19.39 4.96 0.05
N VAL A 448 18.77 3.79 -0.09
CA VAL A 448 18.95 2.91 -1.25
C VAL A 448 17.92 3.25 -2.33
N SER A 449 18.39 3.59 -3.53
CA SER A 449 17.57 3.78 -4.73
C SER A 449 17.65 2.51 -5.58
N TRP A 450 16.63 1.67 -5.51
CA TRP A 450 16.60 0.38 -6.19
C TRP A 450 16.45 0.51 -7.71
N LYS A 451 17.08 -0.43 -8.43
CA LYS A 451 16.93 -0.63 -9.87
C LYS A 451 15.49 -1.02 -10.22
N ASN A 452 14.93 -0.48 -11.30
CA ASN A 452 13.72 -1.02 -11.91
C ASN A 452 14.11 -2.19 -12.85
N PRO A 453 13.71 -3.44 -12.57
CA PRO A 453 14.22 -4.60 -13.29
C PRO A 453 13.56 -4.77 -14.66
N SER A 454 14.39 -4.84 -15.69
CA SER A 454 14.04 -5.39 -17.00
C SER A 454 14.00 -6.93 -16.98
N PRO A 455 13.39 -7.61 -17.97
CA PRO A 455 13.36 -9.08 -18.09
C PRO A 455 14.71 -9.81 -17.89
N SER A 456 15.83 -9.13 -18.19
CA SER A 456 17.19 -9.63 -17.94
C SER A 456 17.51 -9.94 -16.47
N TYR A 457 16.76 -9.38 -15.52
CA TYR A 457 16.92 -9.61 -14.09
C TYR A 457 16.12 -10.81 -13.56
N GLY A 458 15.42 -11.58 -14.41
CA GLY A 458 14.48 -12.60 -13.91
C GLY A 458 15.06 -13.73 -13.03
N ASN A 459 16.37 -13.95 -13.09
CA ASN A 459 17.09 -14.89 -12.23
C ASN A 459 17.54 -14.27 -10.88
N THR A 460 17.31 -12.98 -10.64
CA THR A 460 17.61 -12.29 -9.38
C THR A 460 16.64 -12.78 -8.29
N GLY A 461 17.18 -13.33 -7.20
CA GLY A 461 16.43 -13.88 -6.07
C GLY A 461 16.49 -13.02 -4.81
N MET A 462 15.89 -13.51 -3.73
CA MET A 462 15.98 -12.91 -2.39
C MET A 462 17.41 -12.91 -1.85
N ASP A 463 18.25 -13.86 -2.27
CA ASP A 463 19.68 -13.92 -1.98
C ASP A 463 20.46 -12.74 -2.59
N ASP A 464 20.15 -12.32 -3.81
CA ASP A 464 20.79 -11.15 -4.44
C ASP A 464 20.42 -9.83 -3.74
N TYR A 465 19.18 -9.70 -3.27
CA TYR A 465 18.77 -8.55 -2.45
C TYR A 465 19.45 -8.57 -1.08
N VAL A 466 19.48 -9.70 -0.36
CA VAL A 466 20.21 -9.78 0.93
C VAL A 466 21.72 -9.58 0.75
N THR A 467 22.31 -10.04 -0.37
CA THR A 467 23.70 -9.73 -0.72
C THR A 467 23.90 -8.22 -0.91
N SER A 468 22.97 -7.55 -1.59
CA SER A 468 22.98 -6.09 -1.74
C SER A 468 22.92 -5.38 -0.39
N TYR A 469 22.13 -5.86 0.57
CA TYR A 469 22.09 -5.28 1.93
C TYR A 469 23.45 -5.36 2.62
N LEU A 470 24.15 -6.50 2.53
CA LEU A 470 25.48 -6.66 3.10
C LEU A 470 26.49 -5.71 2.44
N GLU A 471 26.51 -5.60 1.11
CA GLU A 471 27.37 -4.63 0.40
C GLU A 471 27.08 -3.17 0.77
N ILE A 472 25.82 -2.83 1.01
CA ILE A 472 25.40 -1.48 1.44
C ILE A 472 25.91 -1.20 2.85
N MET A 473 25.78 -2.18 3.76
CA MET A 473 26.30 -2.09 5.12
C MET A 473 27.83 -1.93 5.13
N ASP A 474 28.56 -2.76 4.37
CA ASP A 474 30.02 -2.66 4.22
C ASP A 474 30.42 -1.24 3.77
N ARG A 475 29.82 -0.74 2.67
CA ARG A 475 30.16 0.58 2.12
C ARG A 475 29.81 1.75 3.04
N VAL A 476 28.76 1.64 3.84
CA VAL A 476 28.41 2.71 4.80
C VAL A 476 29.38 2.74 5.98
N LEU A 477 29.87 1.58 6.44
CA LEU A 477 30.92 1.51 7.45
C LEU A 477 32.23 2.09 6.91
N ASP A 478 32.65 1.67 5.71
CA ASP A 478 33.84 2.18 5.00
C ASP A 478 33.79 3.71 4.77
N LEU A 479 32.63 4.25 4.36
CA LEU A 479 32.46 5.69 4.08
C LEU A 479 32.36 6.57 5.33
N THR A 480 32.10 6.01 6.50
CA THR A 480 31.87 6.78 7.74
C THR A 480 32.92 6.55 8.83
N ASP A 481 33.83 5.59 8.62
CA ASP A 481 34.81 5.08 9.58
C ASP A 481 34.16 4.76 10.94
N GLN A 482 33.04 4.01 10.90
CA GLN A 482 32.31 3.58 12.09
C GLN A 482 32.28 2.05 12.19
N PRO A 483 32.33 1.48 13.40
CA PRO A 483 32.26 0.03 13.61
C PRO A 483 30.84 -0.53 13.49
N LYS A 484 29.81 0.32 13.55
CA LYS A 484 28.39 -0.07 13.50
C LYS A 484 27.53 0.98 12.80
N LEU A 485 26.34 0.55 12.36
CA LEU A 485 25.30 1.41 11.78
C LEU A 485 23.91 1.13 12.38
N ASN A 486 23.00 2.10 12.25
CA ASN A 486 21.57 1.94 12.48
C ASN A 486 20.85 1.74 11.14
N VAL A 487 19.81 0.91 11.10
CA VAL A 487 19.14 0.50 9.85
C VAL A 487 17.63 0.62 9.93
N VAL A 488 16.99 0.98 8.82
CA VAL A 488 15.54 1.10 8.69
C VAL A 488 15.07 0.28 7.50
N GLY A 489 14.03 -0.54 7.66
CA GLY A 489 13.40 -1.28 6.57
C GLY A 489 11.91 -0.96 6.47
N TYR A 490 11.41 -0.72 5.25
CA TYR A 490 10.01 -0.33 4.99
C TYR A 490 9.31 -1.36 4.09
N CYS A 491 8.14 -1.86 4.53
CA CYS A 491 7.36 -2.88 3.81
C CYS A 491 8.22 -4.12 3.47
N ILE A 492 8.27 -4.58 2.21
CA ILE A 492 9.10 -5.73 1.75
C ILE A 492 10.60 -5.60 2.09
N ALA A 493 11.11 -4.36 2.16
CA ALA A 493 12.49 -4.11 2.57
C ALA A 493 12.69 -4.25 4.08
N GLY A 494 11.64 -4.10 4.89
CA GLY A 494 11.62 -4.54 6.28
C GLY A 494 11.65 -6.05 6.43
N THR A 495 10.86 -6.79 5.64
CA THR A 495 10.88 -8.27 5.63
C THR A 495 12.28 -8.79 5.27
N THR A 496 12.92 -8.16 4.29
CA THR A 496 14.28 -8.50 3.83
C THR A 496 15.37 -8.05 4.81
N LEU A 497 15.16 -6.94 5.51
CA LEU A 497 16.00 -6.53 6.64
C LEU A 497 15.96 -7.58 7.76
N ALA A 498 14.77 -8.09 8.13
CA ALA A 498 14.63 -9.11 9.17
C ALA A 498 15.35 -10.43 8.81
N LEU A 499 15.24 -10.87 7.54
CA LEU A 499 16.04 -11.98 7.02
C LEU A 499 17.54 -11.70 7.13
N THR A 500 17.99 -10.50 6.75
CA THR A 500 19.40 -10.08 6.83
C THR A 500 19.90 -10.06 8.29
N LEU A 501 19.08 -9.62 9.25
CA LEU A 501 19.43 -9.61 10.67
C LEU A 501 19.54 -11.03 11.26
N SER A 502 18.69 -11.96 10.83
CA SER A 502 18.83 -13.39 11.17
C SER A 502 20.13 -13.97 10.59
N LEU A 503 20.45 -13.66 9.33
CA LEU A 503 21.68 -14.09 8.67
C LEU A 503 22.94 -13.55 9.37
N LEU A 504 22.95 -12.27 9.75
CA LEU A 504 24.04 -11.65 10.51
C LEU A 504 24.21 -12.32 11.88
N LYS A 505 23.10 -12.58 12.60
CA LYS A 505 23.12 -13.30 13.88
C LYS A 505 23.73 -14.70 13.76
N GLN A 506 23.31 -15.49 12.77
CA GLN A 506 23.85 -16.84 12.53
C GLN A 506 25.32 -16.83 12.06
N ARG A 507 25.80 -15.72 11.49
CA ARG A 507 27.22 -15.50 11.15
C ARG A 507 28.06 -14.93 12.30
N GLY A 508 27.43 -14.47 13.38
CA GLY A 508 28.11 -13.80 14.51
C GLY A 508 28.58 -12.38 14.19
N ASP A 509 27.95 -11.73 13.20
CA ASP A 509 28.26 -10.36 12.77
C ASP A 509 27.39 -9.36 13.55
N ASP A 510 28.03 -8.43 14.27
CA ASP A 510 27.38 -7.48 15.17
C ASP A 510 27.39 -6.03 14.65
N ARG A 511 27.61 -5.81 13.35
CA ARG A 511 27.65 -4.46 12.74
C ARG A 511 26.39 -3.60 12.95
N ILE A 512 25.25 -4.22 13.23
CA ILE A 512 23.99 -3.50 13.43
C ILE A 512 23.86 -3.10 14.91
N ASN A 513 23.72 -1.81 15.15
CA ASN A 513 23.54 -1.25 16.48
C ASN A 513 22.05 -1.20 16.88
N SER A 514 21.16 -0.74 16.00
CA SER A 514 19.71 -0.87 16.16
C SER A 514 18.99 -0.99 14.81
N ALA A 515 17.75 -1.51 14.82
CA ALA A 515 16.92 -1.65 13.63
C ALA A 515 15.53 -1.02 13.81
N THR A 516 15.05 -0.35 12.76
CA THR A 516 13.68 0.21 12.69
C THR A 516 12.89 -0.47 11.58
N PHE A 517 11.61 -0.76 11.83
CA PHE A 517 10.67 -1.32 10.85
C PHE A 517 9.48 -0.40 10.64
N PHE A 518 9.22 0.01 9.39
CA PHE A 518 8.01 0.75 9.00
C PHE A 518 7.03 -0.21 8.31
N THR A 519 5.80 -0.32 8.84
CA THR A 519 4.65 -1.09 8.30
C THR A 519 5.10 -2.36 7.58
N THR A 520 5.75 -3.23 8.34
CA THR A 520 6.50 -4.39 7.85
C THR A 520 5.81 -5.66 8.33
N LEU A 521 5.70 -6.65 7.44
CA LEU A 521 5.28 -8.01 7.81
C LEU A 521 6.49 -8.94 7.84
N THR A 522 6.66 -9.66 8.94
CA THR A 522 7.60 -10.79 9.10
C THR A 522 6.90 -12.09 9.46
N ASP A 523 5.61 -12.02 9.80
CA ASP A 523 4.71 -13.14 10.03
C ASP A 523 3.50 -12.98 9.10
N PHE A 524 3.34 -13.92 8.18
CA PHE A 524 2.27 -13.94 7.17
C PHE A 524 1.18 -14.98 7.48
N SER A 525 1.03 -15.37 8.76
CA SER A 525 0.03 -16.34 9.22
C SER A 525 -1.42 -15.92 8.95
N GLU A 526 -1.76 -14.64 9.17
CA GLU A 526 -2.99 -14.05 8.68
C GLU A 526 -2.71 -13.27 7.39
N GLN A 527 -3.54 -13.51 6.37
CA GLN A 527 -3.38 -12.94 5.03
C GLN A 527 -4.39 -11.81 4.72
N GLY A 528 -5.36 -11.55 5.61
CA GLY A 528 -6.31 -10.44 5.51
C GLY A 528 -7.01 -10.36 4.14
N GLU A 529 -7.06 -9.15 3.57
CA GLU A 529 -7.65 -8.87 2.24
C GLU A 529 -6.91 -9.64 1.10
N PHE A 530 -5.64 -10.02 1.29
CA PHE A 530 -4.85 -10.77 0.29
C PHE A 530 -5.14 -12.27 0.25
N THR A 531 -5.94 -12.81 1.18
CA THR A 531 -6.27 -14.26 1.24
C THR A 531 -6.70 -14.80 -0.13
N ALA A 532 -7.48 -14.05 -0.91
CA ALA A 532 -7.97 -14.49 -2.23
C ALA A 532 -6.88 -14.54 -3.33
N PHE A 533 -5.78 -13.79 -3.18
CA PHE A 533 -4.69 -13.67 -4.16
C PHE A 533 -3.45 -14.49 -3.79
N LEU A 534 -3.36 -15.00 -2.56
CA LEU A 534 -2.28 -15.87 -2.10
C LEU A 534 -2.59 -17.37 -2.28
N GLN A 535 -3.61 -17.71 -3.06
CA GLN A 535 -4.00 -19.09 -3.34
C GLN A 535 -3.20 -19.74 -4.47
N GLU A 536 -3.23 -21.07 -4.50
CA GLU A 536 -2.38 -21.87 -5.38
C GLU A 536 -2.64 -21.61 -6.88
N ASP A 537 -3.89 -21.36 -7.25
CA ASP A 537 -4.30 -21.02 -8.61
C ASP A 537 -3.71 -19.67 -9.07
N PHE A 538 -3.91 -18.61 -8.28
CA PHE A 538 -3.45 -17.27 -8.62
C PHE A 538 -1.92 -17.14 -8.57
N VAL A 539 -1.27 -17.73 -7.56
CA VAL A 539 0.20 -17.67 -7.44
C VAL A 539 0.88 -18.58 -8.46
N SER A 540 0.30 -19.73 -8.85
CA SER A 540 0.77 -20.49 -10.02
C SER A 540 0.60 -19.70 -11.33
N GLY A 541 -0.48 -18.92 -11.44
CA GLY A 541 -0.69 -17.97 -12.54
C GLY A 541 0.47 -16.98 -12.66
N ILE A 542 0.82 -16.32 -11.54
CA ILE A 542 1.94 -15.38 -11.44
C ILE A 542 3.27 -16.08 -11.74
N GLU A 543 3.50 -17.29 -11.22
CA GLU A 543 4.72 -18.07 -11.41
C GLU A 543 4.96 -18.42 -12.88
N ALA A 544 3.93 -18.86 -13.60
CA ALA A 544 4.00 -19.11 -15.03
C ALA A 544 4.19 -17.82 -15.86
N GLU A 545 3.54 -16.71 -15.49
CA GLU A 545 3.70 -15.43 -16.19
C GLU A 545 5.10 -14.81 -15.94
N ALA A 546 5.60 -14.87 -14.71
CA ALA A 546 6.95 -14.43 -14.34
C ALA A 546 8.02 -15.31 -15.00
N GLY A 547 7.81 -16.62 -15.11
CA GLY A 547 8.68 -17.53 -15.87
C GLY A 547 8.68 -17.25 -17.37
N ARG A 548 7.57 -16.76 -17.93
CA ARG A 548 7.42 -16.41 -19.36
C ARG A 548 8.03 -15.04 -19.71
N THR A 549 8.01 -14.09 -18.78
CA THR A 549 8.40 -12.68 -19.00
C THR A 549 9.71 -12.28 -18.33
N GLY A 550 10.20 -13.06 -17.37
CA GLY A 550 11.31 -12.74 -16.48
C GLY A 550 10.95 -11.80 -15.32
N VAL A 551 9.81 -11.11 -15.35
CA VAL A 551 9.44 -10.12 -14.32
C VAL A 551 7.95 -10.11 -14.00
N LEU A 552 7.60 -9.98 -12.73
CA LEU A 552 6.25 -9.60 -12.34
C LEU A 552 6.09 -8.10 -12.61
N ALA A 553 5.31 -7.79 -13.65
CA ALA A 553 5.14 -6.42 -14.14
C ALA A 553 4.34 -5.53 -13.18
N SER A 554 4.73 -4.25 -13.06
CA SER A 554 4.07 -3.25 -12.23
C SER A 554 2.56 -3.19 -12.47
N GLN A 555 2.13 -3.14 -13.74
CA GLN A 555 0.73 -3.11 -14.19
C GLN A 555 -0.11 -4.27 -13.63
N LEU A 556 0.48 -5.46 -13.48
CA LEU A 556 -0.22 -6.61 -12.95
C LEU A 556 -0.42 -6.47 -11.44
N MET A 557 0.61 -6.02 -10.71
CA MET A 557 0.46 -5.67 -9.30
C MET A 557 -0.60 -4.57 -9.12
N THR A 558 -0.56 -3.50 -9.92
CA THR A 558 -1.56 -2.42 -9.89
C THR A 558 -2.99 -2.94 -10.09
N ARG A 559 -3.24 -3.84 -11.06
CA ARG A 559 -4.56 -4.47 -11.23
C ARG A 559 -4.97 -5.25 -9.97
N THR A 560 -4.10 -6.09 -9.43
CA THR A 560 -4.37 -6.87 -8.20
C THR A 560 -4.68 -5.97 -6.99
N PHE A 561 -3.86 -4.95 -6.72
CA PHE A 561 -4.10 -4.01 -5.63
C PHE A 561 -5.39 -3.21 -5.82
N SER A 562 -5.73 -2.83 -7.05
CA SER A 562 -6.97 -2.09 -7.35
C SER A 562 -8.23 -2.92 -7.04
N PHE A 563 -8.20 -4.24 -7.25
CA PHE A 563 -9.32 -5.12 -6.94
C PHE A 563 -9.57 -5.28 -5.44
N LEU A 564 -8.55 -5.20 -4.57
CA LEU A 564 -8.75 -5.24 -3.11
C LEU A 564 -9.78 -4.19 -2.65
N ARG A 565 -9.79 -3.02 -3.30
CA ARG A 565 -10.65 -1.87 -2.97
C ARG A 565 -11.31 -1.26 -4.21
N ALA A 566 -11.98 -2.10 -5.01
CA ALA A 566 -12.55 -1.73 -6.32
C ALA A 566 -13.44 -0.47 -6.29
N ASN A 567 -14.25 -0.25 -5.25
CA ASN A 567 -15.04 1.00 -5.13
C ASN A 567 -14.17 2.27 -5.10
N ASP A 568 -13.09 2.28 -4.32
CA ASP A 568 -12.23 3.46 -4.13
C ASP A 568 -11.14 3.60 -5.21
N LEU A 569 -10.66 2.48 -5.76
CA LEU A 569 -9.51 2.42 -6.68
C LEU A 569 -9.88 2.16 -8.15
N ILE A 570 -11.08 1.66 -8.45
CA ILE A 570 -11.56 1.43 -9.81
C ILE A 570 -12.80 2.30 -10.08
N TRP A 571 -13.92 2.05 -9.40
CA TRP A 571 -15.22 2.63 -9.77
C TRP A 571 -15.31 4.14 -9.53
N ALA A 572 -15.03 4.64 -8.32
CA ALA A 572 -15.11 6.08 -8.04
C ALA A 572 -14.10 6.93 -8.85
N PRO A 573 -12.85 6.47 -9.10
CA PRO A 573 -11.95 7.12 -10.06
C PRO A 573 -12.44 7.06 -11.50
N ALA A 574 -12.95 5.91 -11.97
CA ALA A 574 -13.46 5.74 -13.34
C ALA A 574 -14.71 6.60 -13.60
N ILE A 575 -15.62 6.73 -12.64
CA ILE A 575 -16.79 7.63 -12.76
C ILE A 575 -16.32 9.07 -12.94
N ARG A 576 -15.43 9.58 -12.07
CA ARG A 576 -14.88 10.95 -12.19
C ARG A 576 -14.12 11.16 -13.51
N SER A 577 -13.21 10.25 -13.83
CA SER A 577 -12.36 10.35 -15.02
C SER A 577 -13.19 10.22 -16.31
N TYR A 578 -13.98 9.15 -16.46
CA TYR A 578 -14.59 8.76 -17.73
C TYR A 578 -16.05 9.21 -17.91
N MET A 579 -16.77 9.60 -16.85
CA MET A 579 -18.18 10.03 -16.92
C MET A 579 -18.35 11.51 -16.59
N MET A 580 -17.62 12.02 -15.58
CA MET A 580 -17.65 13.44 -15.20
C MET A 580 -16.68 14.32 -16.01
N GLY A 581 -15.77 13.70 -16.78
CA GLY A 581 -14.73 14.39 -17.57
C GLY A 581 -13.66 15.09 -16.73
N GLU A 582 -13.51 14.68 -15.47
CA GLU A 582 -12.56 15.30 -14.54
C GLU A 582 -11.12 14.85 -14.83
N ARG A 583 -10.15 15.71 -14.54
CA ARG A 583 -8.74 15.31 -14.60
C ARG A 583 -8.35 14.57 -13.31
N PRO A 584 -7.46 13.56 -13.38
CA PRO A 584 -6.86 12.95 -12.21
C PRO A 584 -6.23 13.99 -11.27
N PRO A 585 -6.29 13.80 -9.93
CA PRO A 585 -5.77 14.77 -8.98
C PRO A 585 -4.25 14.89 -9.03
N ALA A 586 -3.75 16.12 -9.04
CA ALA A 586 -2.32 16.46 -8.91
C ALA A 586 -1.84 16.33 -7.44
N PHE A 587 -1.90 15.11 -6.90
CA PHE A 587 -1.51 14.79 -5.51
C PHE A 587 -0.27 13.89 -5.47
N ASP A 588 0.71 14.26 -4.66
CA ASP A 588 2.06 13.68 -4.66
C ASP A 588 2.09 12.20 -4.26
N LEU A 589 1.26 11.79 -3.29
CA LEU A 589 1.12 10.38 -2.91
C LEU A 589 0.52 9.50 -4.02
N LEU A 590 -0.40 10.05 -4.83
CA LEU A 590 -1.03 9.30 -5.93
C LEU A 590 -0.11 9.24 -7.16
N PHE A 591 0.67 10.29 -7.41
CA PHE A 591 1.73 10.28 -8.43
C PHE A 591 2.74 9.16 -8.16
N TRP A 592 3.26 9.09 -6.91
CA TRP A 592 4.16 8.01 -6.50
C TRP A 592 3.54 6.61 -6.65
N ASN A 593 2.26 6.47 -6.29
CA ASN A 593 1.56 5.19 -6.41
C ASN A 593 1.43 4.72 -7.87
N GLY A 594 1.24 5.68 -8.80
CA GLY A 594 1.24 5.45 -10.25
C GLY A 594 2.63 5.28 -10.91
N ASP A 595 3.71 5.32 -10.13
CA ASP A 595 5.10 5.15 -10.57
C ASP A 595 5.74 3.91 -9.93
N GLY A 596 5.02 2.79 -10.06
CA GLY A 596 5.44 1.46 -9.61
C GLY A 596 6.59 0.87 -10.42
N THR A 597 7.29 -0.09 -9.83
CA THR A 597 8.44 -0.79 -10.41
C THR A 597 8.12 -2.26 -10.65
N ASN A 598 8.82 -2.89 -11.59
CA ASN A 598 8.71 -4.33 -11.82
C ASN A 598 9.40 -5.10 -10.67
N LEU A 599 9.06 -6.38 -10.49
CA LEU A 599 9.77 -7.28 -9.58
C LEU A 599 10.47 -8.40 -10.36
N PRO A 600 11.71 -8.82 -10.00
CA PRO A 600 12.36 -9.97 -10.64
C PRO A 600 11.55 -11.25 -10.41
N GLY A 601 11.38 -12.05 -11.45
CA GLY A 601 10.51 -13.23 -11.41
C GLY A 601 10.86 -14.20 -10.29
N ARG A 602 12.14 -14.62 -10.18
CA ARG A 602 12.60 -15.52 -9.12
C ARG A 602 12.34 -14.93 -7.72
N MET A 603 12.78 -13.70 -7.44
CA MET A 603 12.55 -13.04 -6.15
C MET A 603 11.06 -12.98 -5.77
N ALA A 604 10.19 -12.60 -6.72
CA ALA A 604 8.75 -12.50 -6.48
C ALA A 604 8.14 -13.86 -6.09
N ILE A 605 8.59 -14.97 -6.70
CA ILE A 605 8.11 -16.31 -6.38
C ILE A 605 8.73 -16.83 -5.06
N GLU A 606 10.01 -16.57 -4.79
CA GLU A 606 10.62 -16.87 -3.48
C GLU A 606 9.89 -16.15 -2.32
N TYR A 607 9.51 -14.89 -2.54
CA TYR A 607 8.72 -14.09 -1.60
C TYR A 607 7.28 -14.64 -1.43
N LEU A 608 6.51 -14.76 -2.52
CA LEU A 608 5.11 -15.21 -2.46
C LEU A 608 4.98 -16.64 -1.93
N ARG A 609 5.79 -17.59 -2.46
CA ARG A 609 5.73 -19.00 -2.07
C ARG A 609 6.32 -19.25 -0.69
N GLY A 610 7.46 -18.66 -0.38
CA GLY A 610 8.22 -18.97 0.83
C GLY A 610 7.84 -18.13 2.05
N LEU A 611 7.49 -16.86 1.85
CA LEU A 611 7.10 -15.95 2.94
C LEU A 611 5.59 -15.82 3.03
N CYS A 612 4.89 -15.39 1.97
CA CYS A 612 3.45 -15.11 2.07
C CYS A 612 2.56 -16.35 2.22
N GLN A 613 2.83 -17.42 1.46
CA GLN A 613 2.10 -18.69 1.57
C GLN A 613 2.62 -19.57 2.72
N ARG A 614 3.90 -19.97 2.68
CA ARG A 614 4.47 -20.94 3.64
C ARG A 614 4.94 -20.34 4.97
N ASN A 615 4.88 -19.01 5.15
CA ASN A 615 5.30 -18.30 6.37
C ASN A 615 6.63 -18.81 6.96
N SER A 616 7.59 -19.16 6.10
CA SER A 616 8.69 -20.05 6.50
C SER A 616 9.67 -19.38 7.46
N PHE A 617 9.79 -18.04 7.42
CA PHE A 617 10.62 -17.27 8.36
C PHE A 617 10.17 -17.40 9.82
N VAL A 618 8.87 -17.63 10.08
CA VAL A 618 8.35 -17.91 11.42
C VAL A 618 8.38 -19.41 11.72
N GLN A 619 7.85 -20.23 10.80
CA GLN A 619 7.56 -21.64 11.07
C GLN A 619 8.80 -22.56 11.09
N GLY A 620 9.49 -22.71 9.96
CA GLY A 620 10.53 -23.74 9.76
C GLY A 620 11.94 -23.19 9.48
N GLY A 621 12.07 -21.88 9.34
CA GLY A 621 13.25 -21.20 8.79
C GLY A 621 13.12 -20.97 7.28
N PHE A 622 13.45 -19.77 6.81
CA PHE A 622 13.53 -19.43 5.39
C PHE A 622 14.96 -19.71 4.89
N ALA A 623 15.11 -20.54 3.85
CA ALA A 623 16.42 -21.04 3.42
C ALA A 623 17.15 -20.03 2.51
N LEU A 624 18.24 -19.43 3.00
CA LEU A 624 19.14 -18.56 2.23
C LEU A 624 20.60 -18.83 2.61
N PHE A 625 21.53 -18.76 1.64
CA PHE A 625 22.98 -19.00 1.84
C PHE A 625 23.33 -20.33 2.54
N GLY A 626 22.47 -21.35 2.41
CA GLY A 626 22.63 -22.64 3.12
C GLY A 626 22.27 -22.59 4.61
N GLN A 627 21.69 -21.50 5.10
CA GLN A 627 21.21 -21.31 6.48
C GLN A 627 19.68 -21.24 6.51
N ALA A 628 19.08 -21.70 7.61
CA ALA A 628 17.64 -21.63 7.84
C ALA A 628 17.35 -20.44 8.75
N LEU A 629 16.95 -19.31 8.15
CA LEU A 629 16.80 -18.02 8.83
C LEU A 629 15.47 -17.96 9.58
N ASN A 630 15.46 -17.66 10.88
CA ASN A 630 14.24 -17.57 11.68
C ASN A 630 14.03 -16.19 12.32
N VAL A 631 12.77 -15.79 12.46
CA VAL A 631 12.37 -14.52 13.09
C VAL A 631 12.96 -14.32 14.50
N ARG A 632 13.17 -15.41 15.25
CA ARG A 632 13.76 -15.36 16.60
C ARG A 632 15.24 -14.97 16.64
N ASP A 633 15.96 -15.06 15.53
CA ASP A 633 17.36 -14.65 15.46
C ASP A 633 17.53 -13.12 15.48
N VAL A 634 16.48 -12.38 15.11
CA VAL A 634 16.46 -10.91 15.11
C VAL A 634 16.49 -10.41 16.56
N THR A 635 17.69 -10.00 17.00
CA THR A 635 18.04 -9.82 18.42
C THR A 635 18.73 -8.49 18.75
N VAL A 636 18.76 -7.55 17.79
CA VAL A 636 19.20 -6.16 18.01
C VAL A 636 18.06 -5.29 18.58
N PRO A 637 18.32 -4.16 19.25
CA PRO A 637 17.28 -3.22 19.68
C PRO A 637 16.35 -2.79 18.54
N LEU A 638 15.04 -2.84 18.76
CA LEU A 638 14.02 -2.65 17.73
C LEU A 638 13.09 -1.46 18.01
N CYS A 639 12.79 -0.69 16.96
CA CYS A 639 11.63 0.20 16.91
C CYS A 639 10.72 -0.19 15.74
N ALA A 640 9.42 -0.35 15.97
CA ALA A 640 8.45 -0.69 14.95
C ALA A 640 7.34 0.35 14.88
N ILE A 641 7.08 0.85 13.68
CA ILE A 641 6.01 1.82 13.41
C ILE A 641 4.97 1.13 12.51
N ALA A 642 3.75 1.00 13.01
CA ALA A 642 2.59 0.56 12.23
C ALA A 642 1.59 1.71 12.04
N CYS A 643 0.58 1.50 11.18
CA CYS A 643 -0.47 2.48 10.91
C CYS A 643 -1.85 1.87 11.19
N GLU A 644 -2.72 2.60 11.89
CA GLU A 644 -3.98 2.09 12.46
C GLU A 644 -5.00 1.62 11.42
N THR A 645 -5.09 2.30 10.27
CA THR A 645 -5.96 1.89 9.16
C THR A 645 -5.17 1.33 7.98
N ASP A 646 -4.06 0.66 8.27
CA ASP A 646 -3.29 -0.11 7.30
C ASP A 646 -4.00 -1.44 6.95
N HIS A 647 -4.08 -1.72 5.66
CA HIS A 647 -4.66 -2.93 5.08
C HIS A 647 -3.64 -3.69 4.20
N ILE A 648 -2.45 -3.12 4.02
CA ILE A 648 -1.31 -3.71 3.28
C ILE A 648 -0.40 -4.43 4.28
N ALA A 649 -0.15 -3.81 5.44
CA ALA A 649 0.53 -4.40 6.58
C ALA A 649 -0.25 -4.04 7.87
N PRO A 650 -1.33 -4.78 8.21
CA PRO A 650 -2.19 -4.43 9.33
C PRO A 650 -1.42 -4.37 10.65
N ALA A 651 -1.78 -3.41 11.50
CA ALA A 651 -0.99 -3.12 12.71
C ALA A 651 -0.84 -4.32 13.66
N GLN A 652 -1.86 -5.16 13.76
CA GLN A 652 -1.84 -6.40 14.55
C GLN A 652 -0.85 -7.45 13.99
N ASP A 653 -0.72 -7.54 12.66
CA ASP A 653 0.19 -8.47 12.00
C ASP A 653 1.65 -7.97 12.06
N SER A 654 1.88 -6.67 11.86
CA SER A 654 3.18 -6.05 12.14
C SER A 654 3.58 -6.20 13.62
N TRP A 655 2.65 -6.01 14.56
CA TRP A 655 2.92 -6.20 15.98
C TRP A 655 3.31 -7.66 16.31
N ARG A 656 2.57 -8.63 15.76
CA ARG A 656 2.84 -10.07 15.94
C ARG A 656 4.19 -10.47 15.32
N GLY A 657 4.51 -9.93 14.15
CA GLY A 657 5.82 -10.13 13.51
C GLY A 657 7.01 -9.62 14.35
N ILE A 658 6.80 -8.58 15.16
CA ILE A 658 7.80 -8.00 16.08
C ILE A 658 7.80 -8.70 17.45
N SER A 659 6.63 -9.13 17.97
CA SER A 659 6.55 -9.87 19.23
C SER A 659 7.36 -11.18 19.16
N LEU A 660 7.31 -11.86 18.01
CA LEU A 660 8.05 -13.09 17.70
C LEU A 660 9.58 -12.91 17.53
N MET A 661 10.09 -11.69 17.41
CA MET A 661 11.54 -11.45 17.32
C MET A 661 12.22 -11.62 18.67
N GLY A 662 13.40 -12.24 18.68
CA GLY A 662 14.15 -12.59 19.90
C GLY A 662 14.82 -11.42 20.61
N SER A 663 14.65 -10.18 20.13
CA SER A 663 15.15 -8.99 20.82
C SER A 663 14.46 -8.76 22.16
N THR A 664 15.26 -8.38 23.16
CA THR A 664 14.82 -8.01 24.51
C THR A 664 14.50 -6.52 24.64
N ASP A 665 14.89 -5.69 23.67
CA ASP A 665 14.52 -4.27 23.59
C ASP A 665 13.69 -4.05 22.32
N LYS A 666 12.40 -3.77 22.53
CA LYS A 666 11.40 -3.61 21.47
C LYS A 666 10.49 -2.45 21.83
N THR A 667 10.41 -1.46 20.95
CA THR A 667 9.49 -0.32 21.01
C THR A 667 8.46 -0.44 19.88
N PHE A 668 7.17 -0.24 20.18
CA PHE A 668 6.10 -0.16 19.16
C PHE A 668 5.45 1.22 19.18
N ILE A 669 5.18 1.76 18.00
CA ILE A 669 4.45 3.02 17.81
C ILE A 669 3.35 2.78 16.77
N LEU A 670 2.13 3.19 17.08
CA LEU A 670 0.99 3.08 16.17
C LEU A 670 0.59 4.48 15.67
N SER A 671 0.93 4.83 14.44
CA SER A 671 0.44 6.06 13.81
C SER A 671 -1.04 5.93 13.47
N GLU A 672 -1.80 7.02 13.54
CA GLU A 672 -3.11 7.08 12.90
C GLU A 672 -2.99 7.03 11.35
N SER A 673 -4.12 6.85 10.67
CA SER A 673 -4.23 6.72 9.22
C SER A 673 -3.62 5.42 8.65
N GLY A 674 -3.54 5.31 7.32
CA GLY A 674 -3.14 4.08 6.61
C GLY A 674 -1.70 4.09 6.10
N HIS A 675 -1.25 2.94 5.57
CA HIS A 675 0.11 2.57 5.14
C HIS A 675 1.06 3.73 4.77
N ILE A 676 0.62 4.61 3.86
CA ILE A 676 1.42 5.74 3.37
C ILE A 676 1.24 6.99 4.23
N ALA A 677 -0.01 7.35 4.54
CA ALA A 677 -0.34 8.63 5.18
C ALA A 677 0.00 8.68 6.68
N GLY A 678 0.07 7.52 7.34
CA GLY A 678 0.54 7.40 8.72
C GLY A 678 2.06 7.43 8.82
N ILE A 679 2.80 6.82 7.89
CA ILE A 679 4.27 6.92 7.81
C ILE A 679 4.71 8.33 7.38
N ILE A 680 4.10 8.89 6.34
CA ILE A 680 4.40 10.24 5.82
C ILE A 680 3.57 11.32 6.53
N ASN A 681 3.73 11.38 7.87
CA ASN A 681 3.06 12.31 8.77
C ASN A 681 4.07 13.37 9.30
N PRO A 682 4.35 14.47 8.58
CA PRO A 682 5.34 15.47 9.01
C PRO A 682 4.85 16.30 10.22
N PRO A 683 5.69 16.53 11.25
CA PRO A 683 5.28 17.16 12.51
C PRO A 683 4.68 18.57 12.34
N GLY A 684 5.16 19.35 11.37
CA GLY A 684 4.67 20.70 11.11
C GLY A 684 3.20 20.79 10.62
N LYS A 685 2.58 19.67 10.20
CA LYS A 685 1.17 19.67 9.74
C LYS A 685 0.15 19.30 10.81
N LYS A 686 0.57 18.67 11.93
CA LYS A 686 -0.31 18.20 13.03
C LYS A 686 -1.64 17.56 12.57
N LYS A 687 -1.63 16.78 11.49
CA LYS A 687 -2.85 16.25 10.86
C LYS A 687 -3.41 15.00 11.55
N TYR A 688 -2.52 14.22 12.16
CA TYR A 688 -2.76 12.90 12.73
C TYR A 688 -1.94 12.76 14.00
N GLY A 689 -2.45 12.00 14.97
CA GLY A 689 -1.73 11.57 16.17
C GLY A 689 -1.03 10.21 16.01
N HIS A 690 -0.56 9.69 17.15
CA HIS A 690 0.00 8.36 17.28
C HIS A 690 -0.25 7.81 18.70
N TYR A 691 -0.12 6.49 18.87
CA TYR A 691 -0.22 5.81 20.16
C TYR A 691 1.10 5.15 20.53
N VAL A 692 1.42 5.20 21.82
CA VAL A 692 2.55 4.49 22.44
C VAL A 692 2.05 3.77 23.69
N SER A 693 2.68 2.66 24.07
CA SER A 693 2.38 1.99 25.34
C SER A 693 3.65 1.65 26.10
N SER A 694 3.56 1.65 27.42
CA SER A 694 4.54 1.03 28.32
C SER A 694 4.35 -0.49 28.43
N HIS A 695 3.29 -1.04 27.83
CA HIS A 695 3.00 -2.47 27.82
C HIS A 695 3.97 -3.23 26.90
N GLY A 696 4.46 -4.37 27.40
CA GLY A 696 5.36 -5.26 26.68
C GLY A 696 4.68 -6.08 25.58
N PHE A 697 5.45 -7.01 25.02
CA PHE A 697 5.03 -7.91 23.93
C PHE A 697 4.58 -9.30 24.42
N ASP A 698 4.35 -9.45 25.73
CA ASP A 698 4.09 -10.73 26.40
C ASP A 698 2.63 -11.21 26.30
N GLU A 699 1.69 -10.31 25.99
CA GLU A 699 0.27 -10.60 25.77
C GLU A 699 -0.09 -10.53 24.27
N ASN A 700 -1.26 -9.97 23.92
CA ASN A 700 -1.69 -9.78 22.53
C ASN A 700 -1.74 -8.29 22.14
N PHE A 701 -1.99 -8.01 20.86
CA PHE A 701 -2.12 -6.65 20.35
C PHE A 701 -3.28 -5.88 20.99
N ASP A 702 -4.38 -6.55 21.36
CA ASP A 702 -5.55 -5.90 21.96
C ASP A 702 -5.23 -5.38 23.37
N ALA A 703 -4.48 -6.14 24.18
CA ALA A 703 -3.94 -5.69 25.46
C ALA A 703 -2.97 -4.51 25.29
N TRP A 704 -2.05 -4.59 24.32
CA TRP A 704 -1.15 -3.48 23.98
C TRP A 704 -1.94 -2.21 23.58
N ARG A 705 -2.99 -2.36 22.76
CA ARG A 705 -3.84 -1.25 22.29
C ARG A 705 -4.69 -0.68 23.43
N ALA A 706 -5.25 -1.51 24.30
CA ALA A 706 -5.99 -1.08 25.48
C ALA A 706 -5.11 -0.32 26.49
N ALA A 707 -3.84 -0.68 26.60
CA ALA A 707 -2.83 0.00 27.41
C ALA A 707 -2.09 1.13 26.68
N SER A 708 -2.54 1.55 25.48
CA SER A 708 -1.85 2.58 24.68
C SER A 708 -2.37 3.99 24.95
N GLU A 709 -1.45 4.93 25.18
CA GLU A 709 -1.74 6.36 25.33
C GLU A 709 -1.70 7.07 23.98
N PHE A 710 -2.73 7.87 23.69
CA PHE A 710 -2.75 8.77 22.53
C PHE A 710 -1.83 9.98 22.72
N ARG A 711 -1.12 10.36 21.66
CA ARG A 711 -0.26 11.55 21.56
C ARG A 711 -0.62 12.33 20.30
N GLU A 712 -0.91 13.62 20.46
CA GLU A 712 -1.23 14.52 19.34
C GLU A 712 0.00 14.75 18.46
N GLY A 713 -0.18 14.68 17.13
CA GLY A 713 0.86 14.99 16.15
C GLY A 713 1.71 13.78 15.73
N SER A 714 2.73 14.08 14.92
CA SER A 714 3.60 13.09 14.29
C SER A 714 4.33 12.18 15.29
N TRP A 715 4.52 10.93 14.91
CA TRP A 715 5.40 9.99 15.60
C TRP A 715 6.89 10.24 15.32
N TRP A 716 7.25 11.03 14.29
CA TRP A 716 8.66 11.24 13.89
C TRP A 716 9.53 11.72 15.07
N PRO A 717 9.14 12.71 15.89
CA PRO A 717 9.94 13.13 17.05
C PRO A 717 10.05 12.06 18.14
N ARG A 718 9.04 11.18 18.30
CA ARG A 718 9.08 10.07 19.26
C ARG A 718 10.01 8.93 18.79
N TRP A 719 10.14 8.74 17.48
CA TRP A 719 11.14 7.83 16.91
C TRP A 719 12.56 8.43 17.00
N ASP A 720 12.73 9.74 16.81
CA ASP A 720 14.02 10.43 17.02
C ASP A 720 14.47 10.41 18.48
N GLU A 721 13.56 10.54 19.46
CA GLU A 721 13.86 10.33 20.88
C GLU A 721 14.48 8.94 21.14
N TRP A 722 13.96 7.89 20.51
CA TRP A 722 14.51 6.53 20.61
C TRP A 722 15.80 6.35 19.77
N LEU A 723 15.85 6.92 18.57
CA LEU A 723 16.95 6.72 17.62
C LEU A 723 18.21 7.50 18.02
N SER A 724 18.07 8.71 18.55
CA SER A 724 19.19 9.55 19.00
C SER A 724 19.96 8.88 20.15
N ALA A 725 19.23 8.29 21.11
CA ALA A 725 19.79 7.44 22.17
C ALA A 725 20.58 6.23 21.62
N HIS A 726 20.20 5.72 20.45
CA HIS A 726 20.89 4.65 19.74
C HIS A 726 21.95 5.14 18.73
N SER A 727 22.18 6.45 18.55
CA SER A 727 23.05 6.96 17.47
C SER A 727 24.36 7.58 17.96
N GLY A 728 24.58 7.60 19.28
CA GLY A 728 25.82 8.05 19.91
C GLY A 728 26.05 9.56 19.84
N GLU A 729 27.23 9.97 20.31
CA GLU A 729 27.66 11.37 20.39
C GLU A 729 27.55 12.11 19.04
N LYS A 730 27.38 13.44 19.10
CA LYS A 730 27.46 14.28 17.90
C LYS A 730 28.93 14.49 17.51
N VAL A 731 29.24 14.27 16.22
CA VAL A 731 30.54 14.48 15.56
C VAL A 731 30.40 15.55 14.48
N ALA A 732 31.52 16.04 13.92
CA ALA A 732 31.47 16.97 12.79
C ALA A 732 30.72 16.36 11.58
N ALA A 733 29.96 17.21 10.86
CA ALA A 733 29.18 16.79 9.71
C ALA A 733 30.04 16.16 8.58
N ARG A 734 29.54 15.06 8.00
CA ARG A 734 30.24 14.29 6.94
C ARG A 734 29.78 14.74 5.55
N ASP A 735 30.67 15.37 4.79
CA ASP A 735 30.46 15.68 3.37
C ASP A 735 30.53 14.39 2.53
N PRO A 736 29.49 14.04 1.72
CA PRO A 736 29.54 12.89 0.80
C PRO A 736 30.52 13.08 -0.37
N GLY A 737 31.02 14.29 -0.59
CA GLY A 737 31.92 14.64 -1.69
C GLY A 737 31.25 14.52 -3.06
N LYS A 738 32.06 14.23 -4.09
CA LYS A 738 31.64 14.28 -5.49
C LYS A 738 30.82 13.06 -5.97
N GLY A 739 31.07 11.89 -5.38
CA GLY A 739 30.45 10.61 -5.76
C GLY A 739 30.35 10.35 -7.26
N LEU A 740 29.18 9.87 -7.69
CA LEU A 740 28.84 9.47 -9.07
C LEU A 740 27.78 10.40 -9.74
N GLY A 741 27.34 11.45 -9.04
CA GLY A 741 26.26 12.35 -9.44
C GLY A 741 25.37 12.76 -8.26
N PRO A 742 24.50 13.77 -8.42
CA PRO A 742 23.59 14.22 -7.37
C PRO A 742 22.45 13.23 -7.11
N ALA A 743 21.82 13.35 -5.93
CA ALA A 743 20.47 12.85 -5.68
C ALA A 743 19.47 13.52 -6.65
N PRO A 744 18.37 12.85 -7.05
CA PRO A 744 17.88 11.55 -6.59
C PRO A 744 18.47 10.33 -7.33
N GLY A 745 19.56 10.51 -8.09
CA GLY A 745 20.22 9.44 -8.84
C GLY A 745 19.68 9.25 -10.26
N THR A 746 19.88 8.06 -10.83
CA THR A 746 19.47 7.72 -12.20
C THR A 746 18.41 6.63 -12.27
N TYR A 747 18.44 5.63 -11.37
CA TYR A 747 17.51 4.48 -11.39
C TYR A 747 16.07 4.89 -11.03
N VAL A 748 15.89 5.97 -10.27
CA VAL A 748 14.58 6.52 -9.91
C VAL A 748 13.77 6.99 -11.13
N HIS A 749 14.44 7.37 -12.22
CA HIS A 749 13.77 7.85 -13.44
C HIS A 749 13.32 6.72 -14.37
N GLU A 750 13.68 5.46 -14.08
CA GLU A 750 13.39 4.31 -14.93
C GLU A 750 11.91 3.90 -14.83
N ARG A 751 11.25 3.74 -15.98
CA ARG A 751 9.83 3.36 -16.10
C ARG A 751 9.70 1.85 -16.27
N SER A 752 8.63 1.29 -15.71
CA SER A 752 8.31 -0.15 -15.68
C SER A 752 7.81 -0.69 -17.01
#